data_AF-A0A0A1U4I8-F1
#
_entry.id   AF-A0A0A1U4I8-F1
#
_cell.length_a   1.000
_cell.length_b   1.000
_cell.length_c   1.000
_cell.angle_alpha   90.00
_cell.angle_beta   90.00
_cell.angle_gamma   90.00
#
_symmetry.space_group_name_H-M   'P 1'
#
loop_
_entity.id
_entity.type
_entity.pdbx_description
1 polymer ?
#
loop_
_entity_poly.entity_id
_entity_poly.type
_entity_poly.pdbx_seq_one_letter_code
_entity_poly.pdbx_strand_id
1 'polypeptide(L)'
;MSSTFPATQEDVEKMNAPVIESLLNDLDVTQKGWVKRESCLTPPPKYFQIYTKEDTQSFTLRLTALLPQNFEKVSQLMLIPKNVLSMMFLVKRFHKVTENEVDLDAASDALGICERLRSWYVLKKYKRSCIFSQTGYTNGPWISHIHLCEQNGPGVKYTIDTNVRKIENYISIEDFLVSDFAFFFEEMNDRLNGDDESIFIWDKFHEFLGVLTNTVIYPKLVIHNEKVSIFANEDYTELFVRGRVGYHKKNISDVISMYSSTINQNFNYPVFKEIRKSKKLHYVHGETRNFMGASDFVYGSVVVEYGLFVVGSSGTDPECKFGTKSDHDKFYDMLSGDLVLFGRNETTIDTVTHLCIPSHRLQTEKQAKNNILMFNVCLLLSRISLDFGIHPGVPYPFQDQFLYNFQLFQKCFVTKLLSERLCYNYRSGYYNLNTPKKAFESTKSPNFTSKSVLKCCNEQMEHRKDSFTLLDDKTLIFIFSFLSLEAIIAVKHTCKVLYGFVTRNPSIYKQIYTTHFDPKSFFRTPQKVFTYEISDIQNLEKATVNAWRVRKNWRMMRGIKHETLKLTICSIDQIQFSMGRSILAVSRSGNSIHKLNSDMSVFGILKPNDQILSTRYDWVYRNFAVATADHYVRYYNRPATAYVSKRIPIFSGINFISERKMVGLNVSEGYLYNIEAEKMENIYRPDRTPLTYINETDNGNIVTLTESGNVTWYDKRSPKIVLQTKPFSEAFVTFDSFGDYLIAGDKSGKIVMFDQRNPDTYFERIVGTKRIKQICMGCHRFSVLCENVSSFECYQNWFGRQSLLVPQISNAECILFNQEYLAVGDRNGVIHKLYFDSNVN
;
A
#
# COMPACT_ATOMS: atom_id res chain seq x y z
N MET A 1 16.99 2.63 -33.63
CA MET A 1 17.81 1.47 -34.05
C MET A 1 19.11 2.01 -34.62
N SER A 2 20.15 2.14 -33.79
CA SER A 2 21.51 2.45 -34.24
C SER A 2 22.26 1.14 -34.40
N SER A 3 22.68 0.82 -35.62
CA SER A 3 23.53 -0.32 -35.93
C SER A 3 24.93 -0.11 -35.35
N THR A 4 25.24 -0.75 -34.23
CA THR A 4 26.61 -0.88 -33.72
C THR A 4 27.30 -2.01 -34.48
N PHE A 5 28.42 -1.69 -35.12
CA PHE A 5 29.35 -2.67 -35.68
C PHE A 5 29.83 -3.62 -34.56
N PRO A 6 30.09 -4.91 -34.84
CA PRO A 6 30.69 -5.80 -33.86
C PRO A 6 32.09 -5.29 -33.51
N ALA A 7 32.29 -4.91 -32.24
CA ALA A 7 33.61 -4.53 -31.73
C ALA A 7 34.59 -5.70 -31.93
N THR A 8 35.77 -5.44 -32.48
CA THR A 8 36.80 -6.47 -32.61
C THR A 8 37.36 -6.84 -31.23
N GLN A 9 37.99 -8.01 -31.09
CA GLN A 9 38.67 -8.39 -29.83
C GLN A 9 39.68 -7.32 -29.38
N GLU A 10 40.36 -6.67 -30.34
CA GLU A 10 41.31 -5.60 -30.06
C GLU A 10 40.62 -4.35 -29.49
N ASP A 11 39.41 -4.02 -29.95
CA ASP A 11 38.61 -2.92 -29.40
C ASP A 11 38.13 -3.21 -27.99
N VAL A 12 37.70 -4.45 -27.72
CA VAL A 12 37.27 -4.91 -26.39
C VAL A 12 38.46 -4.94 -25.41
N GLU A 13 39.64 -5.36 -25.85
CA GLU A 13 40.85 -5.33 -25.04
C GLU A 13 41.32 -3.89 -24.76
N LYS A 14 41.29 -2.99 -25.75
CA LYS A 14 41.59 -1.56 -25.56
C LYS A 14 40.59 -0.88 -24.61
N MET A 15 39.32 -1.26 -24.65
CA MET A 15 38.29 -0.74 -23.74
C MET A 15 38.48 -1.19 -22.29
N ASN A 16 38.87 -2.45 -22.06
CA ASN A 16 39.06 -2.98 -20.70
C ASN A 16 40.47 -2.72 -20.15
N ALA A 17 41.47 -2.41 -20.98
CA ALA A 17 42.84 -2.17 -20.54
C ALA A 17 42.98 -1.07 -19.47
N PRO A 18 42.36 0.13 -19.59
CA PRO A 18 42.45 1.16 -18.55
C PRO A 18 41.84 0.72 -17.21
N VAL A 19 40.77 -0.07 -17.26
CA VAL A 19 40.04 -0.57 -16.09
C VAL A 19 40.87 -1.65 -15.37
N ILE A 20 41.50 -2.55 -16.13
CA ILE A 20 42.43 -3.57 -15.62
C ILE A 20 43.73 -2.93 -15.10
N GLU A 21 44.31 -1.96 -15.81
CA GLU A 21 45.51 -1.23 -15.35
C GLU A 21 45.24 -0.44 -14.07
N SER A 22 44.07 0.22 -13.97
CA SER A 22 43.63 0.87 -12.73
C SER A 22 43.55 -0.12 -11.57
N LEU A 23 42.97 -1.31 -11.77
CA LEU A 23 42.90 -2.36 -10.75
C LEU A 23 44.30 -2.75 -10.25
N LEU A 24 45.21 -3.06 -11.18
CA LEU A 24 46.56 -3.52 -10.86
C LEU A 24 47.38 -2.42 -10.16
N ASN A 25 47.14 -1.15 -10.49
CA ASN A 25 47.80 0.00 -9.86
C ASN A 25 47.22 0.38 -8.47
N ASP A 26 46.02 -0.10 -8.13
CA ASP A 26 45.31 0.17 -6.86
C ASP A 26 45.27 -1.03 -5.90
N LEU A 27 46.16 -2.02 -6.06
CA LEU A 27 46.19 -3.23 -5.21
C LEU A 27 46.44 -2.93 -3.70
N ASP A 28 47.12 -1.83 -3.37
CA ASP A 28 47.33 -1.41 -1.97
C ASP A 28 46.17 -0.53 -1.47
N VAL A 29 45.17 -1.17 -0.88
CA VAL A 29 43.98 -0.54 -0.28
C VAL A 29 44.30 0.36 0.93
N THR A 30 45.52 0.37 1.47
CA THR A 30 45.86 1.17 2.65
C THR A 30 46.29 2.61 2.34
N GLN A 31 46.57 2.95 1.08
CA GLN A 31 47.21 4.23 0.72
C GLN A 31 46.33 5.20 -0.09
N LYS A 32 45.13 4.84 -0.56
CA LYS A 32 44.43 5.56 -1.64
C LYS A 32 42.91 5.76 -1.47
N GLY A 33 42.48 6.42 -0.40
CA GLY A 33 41.08 6.88 -0.25
C GLY A 33 40.02 5.76 -0.14
N TRP A 34 40.45 4.51 0.03
CA TRP A 34 39.57 3.37 0.28
C TRP A 34 39.10 3.37 1.73
N VAL A 35 37.81 3.12 1.93
CA VAL A 35 37.19 2.95 3.24
C VAL A 35 36.85 1.47 3.41
N LYS A 36 37.46 0.83 4.40
CA LYS A 36 37.12 -0.54 4.78
C LYS A 36 35.78 -0.54 5.49
N ARG A 37 34.85 -1.39 5.05
CA ARG A 37 33.57 -1.60 5.73
C ARG A 37 33.73 -2.69 6.79
N GLU A 38 33.08 -2.49 7.93
CA GLU A 38 33.07 -3.49 9.00
C GLU A 38 32.32 -4.75 8.56
N SER A 39 32.71 -5.89 9.10
CA SER A 39 32.01 -7.14 8.83
C SER A 39 30.79 -7.31 9.72
N CYS A 40 29.74 -7.93 9.18
CA CYS A 40 28.54 -8.23 9.95
C CYS A 40 28.65 -9.57 10.70
N LEU A 41 29.46 -10.51 10.19
CA LEU A 41 29.80 -11.75 10.87
C LEU A 41 31.17 -11.65 11.52
N THR A 42 31.29 -12.17 12.74
CA THR A 42 32.55 -12.21 13.48
C THR A 42 32.87 -13.64 13.92
N PRO A 43 33.99 -14.24 13.46
CA PRO A 43 34.88 -13.75 12.40
C PRO A 43 34.20 -13.79 11.01
N PRO A 44 34.65 -12.99 10.03
CA PRO A 44 34.10 -13.00 8.68
C PRO A 44 34.38 -14.35 8.00
N PRO A 45 33.39 -14.98 7.33
CA PRO A 45 33.62 -16.23 6.63
C PRO A 45 34.68 -16.04 5.54
N LYS A 46 35.63 -16.97 5.42
CA LYS A 46 36.69 -16.97 4.39
C LYS A 46 37.49 -15.66 4.34
N TYR A 47 37.68 -14.99 5.49
CA TYR A 47 38.37 -13.69 5.57
C TYR A 47 37.79 -12.65 4.61
N PHE A 48 36.46 -12.67 4.42
CA PHE A 48 35.77 -11.72 3.56
C PHE A 48 36.04 -10.27 4.01
N GLN A 49 36.40 -9.43 3.06
CA GLN A 49 36.73 -8.02 3.28
C GLN A 49 36.08 -7.16 2.21
N ILE A 50 35.59 -6.00 2.62
CA ILE A 50 34.89 -5.06 1.76
C ILE A 50 35.56 -3.69 1.87
N TYR A 51 35.82 -3.09 0.71
CA TYR A 51 36.40 -1.77 0.57
C TYR A 51 35.55 -0.96 -0.40
N THR A 52 35.35 0.30 -0.08
CA THR A 52 34.63 1.25 -0.95
C THR A 52 35.50 2.45 -1.24
N LYS A 53 35.41 2.97 -2.46
CA LYS A 53 36.10 4.20 -2.87
C LYS A 53 35.11 5.04 -3.66
N GLU A 54 34.94 6.28 -3.23
CA GLU A 54 34.07 7.24 -3.91
C GLU A 54 34.91 8.32 -4.59
N ASP A 55 34.56 8.63 -5.84
CA ASP A 55 35.04 9.82 -6.53
C ASP A 55 33.85 10.71 -6.98
N THR A 56 34.13 11.75 -7.77
CA THR A 56 33.11 12.72 -8.21
C THR A 56 32.09 12.14 -9.20
N GLN A 57 32.42 11.07 -9.92
CA GLN A 57 31.62 10.52 -11.02
C GLN A 57 31.26 9.04 -10.86
N SER A 58 31.96 8.32 -9.98
CA SER A 58 31.87 6.88 -9.81
C SER A 58 31.96 6.45 -8.35
N PHE A 59 31.41 5.27 -8.11
CA PHE A 59 31.53 4.50 -6.89
C PHE A 59 32.22 3.19 -7.24
N THR A 60 33.28 2.86 -6.52
CA THR A 60 34.02 1.60 -6.70
C THR A 60 33.88 0.74 -5.45
N LEU A 61 33.44 -0.50 -5.63
CA LEU A 61 33.30 -1.51 -4.59
C LEU A 61 34.27 -2.64 -4.85
N ARG A 62 35.12 -2.94 -3.87
CA ARG A 62 36.05 -4.06 -3.90
C ARG A 62 35.75 -5.03 -2.78
N LEU A 63 35.57 -6.29 -3.14
CA LEU A 63 35.40 -7.38 -2.19
C LEU A 63 36.52 -8.39 -2.38
N THR A 64 37.03 -8.94 -1.29
CA THR A 64 38.09 -9.96 -1.33
C THR A 64 37.76 -11.08 -0.36
N ALA A 65 37.96 -12.32 -0.80
CA ALA A 65 37.82 -13.53 0.01
C ALA A 65 39.03 -14.45 -0.18
N LEU A 66 39.35 -15.22 0.85
CA LEU A 66 40.35 -16.28 0.79
C LEU A 66 39.64 -17.64 0.71
N LEU A 67 39.64 -18.23 -0.47
CA LEU A 67 39.01 -19.52 -0.74
C LEU A 67 39.98 -20.65 -0.38
N PRO A 68 39.54 -21.68 0.38
CA PRO A 68 40.35 -22.86 0.70
C PRO A 68 40.39 -23.85 -0.48
N GLN A 69 40.59 -23.34 -1.69
CA GLN A 69 40.56 -24.10 -2.95
C GLN A 69 41.89 -23.95 -3.67
N ASN A 70 42.24 -24.94 -4.51
CA ASN A 70 43.43 -24.83 -5.35
C ASN A 70 43.17 -23.86 -6.53
N PHE A 71 44.23 -23.18 -6.96
CA PHE A 71 44.17 -22.20 -8.06
C PHE A 71 43.62 -22.80 -9.36
N GLU A 72 44.01 -24.03 -9.68
CA GLU A 72 43.62 -24.64 -10.94
C GLU A 72 42.10 -24.83 -11.03
N LYS A 73 41.46 -25.35 -9.98
CA LYS A 73 40.00 -25.53 -9.89
C LYS A 73 39.25 -24.19 -9.99
N VAL A 74 39.68 -23.18 -9.23
CA VAL A 74 39.03 -21.86 -9.26
C VAL A 74 39.20 -21.21 -10.63
N SER A 75 40.40 -21.29 -11.21
CA SER A 75 40.67 -20.75 -12.55
C SER A 75 39.80 -21.43 -13.59
N GLN A 76 39.66 -22.76 -13.57
CA GLN A 76 38.81 -23.51 -14.50
C GLN A 76 37.34 -23.12 -14.42
N LEU A 77 36.83 -22.84 -13.21
CA LEU A 77 35.47 -22.33 -13.04
C LEU A 77 35.33 -20.93 -13.67
N MET A 78 36.29 -20.04 -13.42
CA MET A 78 36.30 -18.68 -14.00
C MET A 78 36.48 -18.66 -15.51
N LEU A 79 37.21 -19.63 -16.08
CA LEU A 79 37.43 -19.80 -17.52
C LEU A 79 36.12 -19.98 -18.33
N ILE A 80 35.01 -20.25 -17.64
CA ILE A 80 33.69 -20.43 -18.24
C ILE A 80 32.81 -19.25 -17.82
N PRO A 81 32.58 -18.26 -18.70
CA PRO A 81 31.81 -17.05 -18.40
C PRO A 81 30.42 -17.33 -17.82
N LYS A 82 29.75 -18.39 -18.33
CA LYS A 82 28.45 -18.81 -17.82
C LYS A 82 28.49 -19.09 -16.31
N ASN A 83 29.54 -19.76 -15.83
CA ASN A 83 29.65 -20.13 -14.42
C ASN A 83 29.83 -18.91 -13.52
N VAL A 84 30.55 -17.88 -13.99
CA VAL A 84 30.73 -16.63 -13.23
C VAL A 84 29.43 -15.82 -13.25
N LEU A 85 28.87 -15.58 -14.44
CA LEU A 85 27.74 -14.67 -14.58
C LEU A 85 26.44 -15.25 -14.01
N SER A 86 26.21 -16.57 -14.08
CA SER A 86 24.97 -17.16 -13.55
C SER A 86 24.88 -17.17 -12.02
N MET A 87 25.98 -16.93 -11.31
CA MET A 87 25.99 -16.84 -9.84
C MET A 87 25.61 -15.44 -9.34
N MET A 88 25.50 -14.44 -10.21
CA MET A 88 25.15 -13.07 -9.84
C MET A 88 23.63 -12.88 -9.84
N PHE A 89 23.10 -12.24 -8.80
CA PHE A 89 21.66 -12.02 -8.56
C PHE A 89 20.95 -11.34 -9.71
N LEU A 90 21.66 -10.39 -10.33
CA LEU A 90 21.16 -9.57 -11.41
C LEU A 90 20.96 -10.36 -12.70
N VAL A 91 21.70 -11.45 -12.91
CA VAL A 91 21.67 -12.24 -14.15
C VAL A 91 20.63 -13.35 -14.04
N LYS A 92 19.57 -13.28 -14.85
CA LYS A 92 18.50 -14.30 -14.90
C LYS A 92 18.74 -15.33 -15.98
N ARG A 93 19.26 -14.89 -17.13
CA ARG A 93 19.62 -15.77 -18.25
C ARG A 93 20.92 -15.32 -18.88
N PHE A 94 21.65 -16.32 -19.37
CA PHE A 94 22.91 -16.16 -20.07
C PHE A 94 22.76 -16.71 -21.49
N HIS A 95 23.04 -15.88 -22.48
CA HIS A 95 23.06 -16.25 -23.88
C HIS A 95 24.40 -15.83 -24.50
N LYS A 96 25.25 -16.80 -24.81
CA LYS A 96 26.50 -16.54 -25.53
C LYS A 96 26.19 -16.08 -26.95
N VAL A 97 26.72 -14.92 -27.35
CA VAL A 97 26.56 -14.37 -28.71
C VAL A 97 27.80 -14.70 -29.53
N THR A 98 28.98 -14.36 -29.02
CA THR A 98 30.29 -14.68 -29.62
C THR A 98 31.27 -15.18 -28.56
N GLU A 99 32.55 -15.36 -28.90
CA GLU A 99 33.58 -15.78 -27.94
C GLU A 99 33.88 -14.77 -26.84
N ASN A 100 33.53 -13.49 -27.03
CA ASN A 100 33.79 -12.40 -26.07
C ASN A 100 32.54 -11.53 -25.80
N GLU A 101 31.36 -11.99 -26.23
CA GLU A 101 30.10 -11.24 -26.16
C GLU A 101 28.96 -12.12 -25.64
N VAL A 102 28.17 -11.54 -24.74
CA VAL A 102 27.02 -12.19 -24.11
C VAL A 102 25.82 -11.26 -24.08
N ASP A 103 24.64 -11.86 -24.26
CA ASP A 103 23.38 -11.25 -23.92
C ASP A 103 22.92 -11.81 -22.57
N LEU A 104 22.57 -10.91 -21.65
CA LEU A 104 22.13 -11.22 -20.30
C LEU A 104 20.72 -10.69 -20.10
N ASP A 105 19.79 -11.52 -19.68
CA ASP A 105 18.52 -11.00 -19.16
C ASP A 105 18.77 -10.58 -17.72
N ALA A 106 18.74 -9.28 -17.45
CA ALA A 106 19.07 -8.74 -16.14
C ALA A 106 17.89 -8.03 -15.47
N ALA A 107 17.72 -8.25 -14.17
CA ALA A 107 16.67 -7.63 -13.38
C ALA A 107 17.16 -7.25 -11.98
N SER A 108 17.09 -5.95 -11.65
CA SER A 108 17.37 -5.40 -10.33
C SER A 108 16.65 -4.07 -10.15
N ASP A 109 15.71 -4.03 -9.19
CA ASP A 109 15.02 -2.80 -8.77
C ASP A 109 16.01 -1.77 -8.23
N ALA A 110 17.08 -2.22 -7.54
CA ALA A 110 18.09 -1.34 -6.95
C ALA A 110 18.94 -0.62 -8.01
N LEU A 111 19.18 -1.26 -9.16
CA LEU A 111 19.92 -0.69 -10.27
C LEU A 111 19.01 -0.05 -11.33
N GLY A 112 17.69 -0.18 -11.20
CA GLY A 112 16.72 0.24 -12.21
C GLY A 112 16.84 -0.54 -13.53
N ILE A 113 17.36 -1.77 -13.48
CA ILE A 113 17.59 -2.62 -14.67
C ILE A 113 16.47 -3.64 -14.74
N CYS A 114 15.75 -3.70 -15.86
CA CYS A 114 14.80 -4.77 -16.18
C CYS A 114 14.77 -4.97 -17.69
N GLU A 115 15.91 -5.37 -18.25
CA GLU A 115 16.09 -5.45 -19.69
C GLU A 115 17.16 -6.49 -20.07
N ARG A 116 17.21 -6.79 -21.37
CA ARG A 116 18.27 -7.60 -21.96
C ARG A 116 19.50 -6.73 -22.18
N LEU A 117 20.57 -7.00 -21.43
CA LEU A 117 21.84 -6.32 -21.52
C LEU A 117 22.79 -7.05 -22.46
N ARG A 118 23.41 -6.30 -23.37
CA ARG A 118 24.55 -6.80 -24.14
C ARG A 118 25.85 -6.39 -23.45
N SER A 119 26.70 -7.37 -23.15
CA SER A 119 27.97 -7.17 -22.46
C SER A 119 29.11 -7.82 -23.22
N TRP A 120 30.27 -7.17 -23.18
CA TRP A 120 31.54 -7.77 -23.60
C TRP A 120 32.32 -8.21 -22.38
N TYR A 121 33.09 -9.28 -22.56
CA TYR A 121 33.98 -9.77 -21.52
C TYR A 121 35.37 -10.10 -22.07
N VAL A 122 36.37 -10.00 -21.19
CA VAL A 122 37.76 -10.39 -21.44
C VAL A 122 38.15 -11.41 -20.40
N LEU A 123 38.81 -12.46 -20.86
CA LEU A 123 39.31 -13.51 -20.00
C LEU A 123 40.78 -13.77 -20.27
N LYS A 124 41.61 -13.69 -19.22
CA LYS A 124 43.07 -13.92 -19.31
C LYS A 124 43.55 -14.77 -18.14
N LYS A 125 44.16 -15.94 -18.44
CA LYS A 125 44.84 -16.80 -17.46
C LYS A 125 46.34 -16.60 -17.54
N TYR A 126 46.95 -16.35 -16.39
CA TYR A 126 48.39 -16.31 -16.16
C TYR A 126 48.82 -17.51 -15.30
N LYS A 127 50.13 -17.65 -15.08
CA LYS A 127 50.69 -18.77 -14.30
C LYS A 127 50.12 -18.89 -12.88
N ARG A 128 49.78 -17.76 -12.24
CA ARG A 128 49.33 -17.69 -10.84
C ARG A 128 48.10 -16.80 -10.63
N SER A 129 47.50 -16.30 -11.70
CA SER A 129 46.32 -15.46 -11.63
C SER A 129 45.39 -15.68 -12.82
N CYS A 130 44.10 -15.41 -12.64
CA CYS A 130 43.12 -15.41 -13.72
C CYS A 130 42.23 -14.17 -13.58
N ILE A 131 41.97 -13.50 -14.69
CA ILE A 131 41.15 -12.29 -14.75
C ILE A 131 39.96 -12.56 -15.66
N PHE A 132 38.77 -12.24 -15.16
CA PHE A 132 37.55 -12.11 -15.93
C PHE A 132 37.05 -10.67 -15.76
N SER A 133 36.95 -9.91 -16.85
CA SER A 133 36.44 -8.54 -16.84
C SER A 133 35.22 -8.45 -17.74
N GLN A 134 34.17 -7.78 -17.27
CA GLN A 134 32.92 -7.58 -17.99
C GLN A 134 32.53 -6.10 -17.95
N THR A 135 32.09 -5.56 -19.08
CA THR A 135 31.56 -4.19 -19.18
C THR A 135 30.24 -4.17 -19.96
N GLY A 136 29.18 -3.60 -19.38
CA GLY A 136 27.84 -3.49 -19.98
C GLY A 136 27.59 -2.14 -20.69
N TYR A 137 26.79 -2.12 -21.77
CA TYR A 137 26.63 -0.92 -22.62
C TYR A 137 25.20 -0.46 -22.96
N THR A 138 24.14 -1.11 -22.49
CA THR A 138 22.75 -0.71 -22.81
C THR A 138 22.04 -0.09 -21.60
N ASN A 139 21.29 1.00 -21.85
CA ASN A 139 20.21 1.67 -21.08
C ASN A 139 20.12 1.51 -19.54
N GLY A 140 21.25 1.39 -18.85
CA GLY A 140 21.34 1.39 -17.39
C GLY A 140 22.57 2.14 -16.87
N PRO A 141 22.78 2.19 -15.54
CA PRO A 141 24.04 2.67 -14.99
C PRO A 141 25.20 1.87 -15.59
N TRP A 142 26.27 2.56 -15.97
CA TRP A 142 27.47 1.89 -16.49
C TRP A 142 28.11 1.11 -15.35
N ILE A 143 28.12 -0.21 -15.47
CA ILE A 143 28.68 -1.13 -14.48
C ILE A 143 29.75 -1.97 -15.17
N SER A 144 30.96 -1.95 -14.60
CA SER A 144 32.05 -2.84 -14.98
C SER A 144 32.41 -3.73 -13.80
N HIS A 145 32.51 -5.04 -14.04
CA HIS A 145 32.93 -6.02 -13.05
C HIS A 145 34.29 -6.60 -13.45
N ILE A 146 35.20 -6.71 -12.48
CA ILE A 146 36.47 -7.41 -12.64
C ILE A 146 36.59 -8.45 -11.55
N HIS A 147 36.63 -9.71 -11.95
CA HIS A 147 36.92 -10.83 -11.08
C HIS A 147 38.39 -11.21 -11.29
N LEU A 148 39.14 -11.24 -10.21
CA LEU A 148 40.55 -11.62 -10.17
C LEU A 148 40.70 -12.77 -9.19
N CYS A 149 41.29 -13.89 -9.61
CA CYS A 149 41.75 -14.91 -8.68
C CYS A 149 43.27 -15.01 -8.73
N GLU A 150 43.90 -15.11 -7.56
CA GLU A 150 45.34 -15.17 -7.37
C GLU A 150 45.70 -16.33 -6.45
N GLN A 151 46.71 -17.11 -6.83
CA GLN A 151 47.24 -18.15 -5.95
C GLN A 151 47.84 -17.51 -4.69
N ASN A 152 47.33 -17.88 -3.51
CA ASN A 152 47.81 -17.35 -2.23
C ASN A 152 48.07 -18.51 -1.25
N GLY A 153 49.33 -18.93 -1.16
CA GLY A 153 49.71 -20.13 -0.41
C GLY A 153 49.00 -21.39 -0.97
N PRO A 154 48.39 -22.24 -0.10
CA PRO A 154 47.62 -23.40 -0.54
C PRO A 154 46.21 -23.03 -1.07
N GLY A 155 45.77 -21.79 -0.89
CA GLY A 155 44.44 -21.31 -1.27
C GLY A 155 44.46 -20.33 -2.44
N VAL A 156 43.33 -19.65 -2.62
CA VAL A 156 43.13 -18.64 -3.65
C VAL A 156 42.57 -17.38 -3.03
N LYS A 157 43.23 -16.24 -3.26
CA LYS A 157 42.65 -14.92 -3.00
C LYS A 157 41.79 -14.56 -4.19
N TYR A 158 40.50 -14.35 -3.98
CA TYR A 158 39.56 -13.95 -5.02
C TYR A 158 39.06 -12.55 -4.72
N THR A 159 39.21 -11.65 -5.69
CA THR A 159 38.82 -10.25 -5.61
C THR A 159 37.79 -9.94 -6.68
N ILE A 160 36.72 -9.25 -6.30
CA ILE A 160 35.73 -8.68 -7.22
C ILE A 160 35.82 -7.17 -7.07
N ASP A 161 36.07 -6.48 -8.17
CA ASP A 161 36.05 -5.02 -8.24
C ASP A 161 34.91 -4.58 -9.15
N THR A 162 34.06 -3.69 -8.67
CA THR A 162 32.90 -3.20 -9.40
C THR A 162 32.91 -1.69 -9.40
N ASN A 163 32.96 -1.09 -10.59
CA ASN A 163 32.81 0.35 -10.77
C ASN A 163 31.38 0.64 -11.27
N VAL A 164 30.70 1.55 -10.58
CA VAL A 164 29.35 2.01 -10.90
C VAL A 164 29.38 3.51 -11.08
N ARG A 165 28.84 4.02 -12.20
CA ARG A 165 28.64 5.46 -12.38
C ARG A 165 27.67 6.00 -11.32
N LYS A 166 28.00 7.10 -10.67
CA LYS A 166 27.21 7.65 -9.55
C LYS A 166 25.80 8.05 -10.04
N ILE A 167 24.77 7.48 -9.43
CA ILE A 167 23.34 7.80 -9.66
C ILE A 167 22.66 8.24 -8.36
N GLU A 168 21.51 8.90 -8.46
CA GLU A 168 20.64 9.20 -7.32
C GLU A 168 20.25 7.86 -6.65
N ASN A 169 20.63 7.66 -5.37
CA ASN A 169 20.51 6.41 -4.57
C ASN A 169 21.69 5.42 -4.56
N TYR A 170 22.94 5.89 -4.59
CA TYR A 170 24.12 5.00 -4.54
C TYR A 170 24.23 4.09 -3.30
N ILE A 171 23.67 4.48 -2.13
CA ILE A 171 23.77 3.68 -0.89
C ILE A 171 23.01 2.36 -1.02
N SER A 172 21.82 2.35 -1.63
CA SER A 172 21.05 1.12 -1.84
C SER A 172 21.71 0.19 -2.85
N ILE A 173 22.44 0.76 -3.82
CA ILE A 173 23.20 0.00 -4.82
C ILE A 173 24.40 -0.68 -4.18
N GLU A 174 25.13 0.04 -3.33
CA GLU A 174 26.25 -0.55 -2.58
C GLU A 174 25.77 -1.75 -1.77
N ASP A 175 24.72 -1.58 -0.95
CA ASP A 175 24.23 -2.65 -0.09
C ASP A 175 23.76 -3.88 -0.90
N PHE A 176 23.10 -3.65 -2.04
CA PHE A 176 22.72 -4.72 -2.97
C PHE A 176 23.94 -5.48 -3.52
N LEU A 177 24.94 -4.77 -4.04
CA LEU A 177 26.14 -5.38 -4.62
C LEU A 177 26.97 -6.13 -3.58
N VAL A 178 27.06 -5.61 -2.36
CA VAL A 178 27.75 -6.30 -1.26
C VAL A 178 27.12 -7.66 -0.98
N SER A 179 25.79 -7.70 -0.87
CA SER A 179 25.08 -8.96 -0.66
C SER A 179 25.22 -9.89 -1.86
N ASP A 180 24.99 -9.42 -3.08
CA ASP A 180 25.12 -10.21 -4.32
C ASP A 180 26.47 -10.94 -4.38
N PHE A 181 27.56 -10.20 -4.17
CA PHE A 181 28.90 -10.79 -4.20
C PHE A 181 29.19 -11.72 -3.02
N ALA A 182 28.65 -11.44 -1.83
CA ALA A 182 28.80 -12.35 -0.70
C ALA A 182 28.15 -13.72 -0.98
N PHE A 183 26.96 -13.74 -1.58
CA PHE A 183 26.32 -14.97 -2.03
C PHE A 183 27.10 -15.63 -3.17
N PHE A 184 27.62 -14.87 -4.14
CA PHE A 184 28.50 -15.38 -5.20
C PHE A 184 29.69 -16.16 -4.64
N PHE A 185 30.41 -15.62 -3.65
CA PHE A 185 31.58 -16.30 -3.06
C PHE A 185 31.20 -17.60 -2.33
N GLU A 186 30.04 -17.63 -1.70
CA GLU A 186 29.56 -18.82 -1.02
C GLU A 186 29.15 -19.91 -2.02
N GLU A 187 28.36 -19.54 -3.04
CA GLU A 187 27.95 -20.46 -4.11
C GLU A 187 29.16 -21.05 -4.84
N MET A 188 30.10 -20.20 -5.25
CA MET A 188 31.31 -20.65 -5.93
C MET A 188 32.08 -21.67 -5.08
N ASN A 189 32.25 -21.41 -3.79
CA ASN A 189 32.95 -22.33 -2.90
C ASN A 189 32.20 -23.66 -2.73
N ASP A 190 30.88 -23.61 -2.55
CA ASP A 190 30.07 -24.82 -2.39
C ASP A 190 30.06 -25.68 -3.67
N ARG A 191 29.99 -25.05 -4.85
CA ARG A 191 30.12 -25.77 -6.13
C ARG A 191 31.51 -26.40 -6.31
N LEU A 192 32.58 -25.70 -5.91
CA LEU A 192 33.95 -26.24 -5.96
C LEU A 192 34.17 -27.41 -5.00
N ASN A 193 33.42 -27.44 -3.90
CA ASN A 193 33.42 -28.55 -2.96
C ASN A 193 32.61 -29.76 -3.43
N GLY A 194 31.69 -29.58 -4.39
CA GLY A 194 30.79 -30.63 -4.85
C GLY A 194 29.81 -31.09 -3.75
N ASP A 195 29.33 -30.17 -2.92
CA ASP A 195 28.37 -30.46 -1.85
C ASP A 195 26.95 -30.44 -2.42
N ASP A 196 26.38 -31.62 -2.68
CA ASP A 196 25.06 -31.79 -3.32
C ASP A 196 23.92 -31.10 -2.55
N GLU A 197 23.96 -31.10 -1.21
CA GLU A 197 22.95 -30.41 -0.39
C GLU A 197 23.02 -28.90 -0.59
N SER A 198 24.22 -28.37 -0.76
CA SER A 198 24.43 -26.95 -1.04
C SER A 198 23.96 -26.60 -2.43
N ILE A 199 24.30 -27.44 -3.42
CA ILE A 199 23.87 -27.27 -4.80
C ILE A 199 22.34 -27.22 -4.88
N PHE A 200 21.65 -28.09 -4.13
CA PHE A 200 20.19 -28.03 -4.01
C PHE A 200 19.69 -26.67 -3.48
N ILE A 201 20.29 -26.13 -2.41
CA ILE A 201 19.92 -24.81 -1.85
C ILE A 201 20.15 -23.71 -2.90
N TRP A 202 21.27 -23.76 -3.62
CA TRP A 202 21.60 -22.78 -4.66
C TRP A 202 20.68 -22.85 -5.87
N ASP A 203 20.30 -24.05 -6.32
CA ASP A 203 19.33 -24.22 -7.40
C ASP A 203 17.97 -23.63 -7.01
N LYS A 204 17.55 -23.84 -5.75
CA LYS A 204 16.34 -23.22 -5.19
C LYS A 204 16.45 -21.72 -4.98
N PHE A 205 17.65 -21.22 -4.67
CA PHE A 205 17.94 -19.79 -4.60
C PHE A 205 17.75 -19.11 -5.97
N HIS A 206 18.27 -19.70 -7.04
CA HIS A 206 18.09 -19.20 -8.40
C HIS A 206 16.63 -19.28 -8.86
N GLU A 207 15.93 -20.36 -8.51
CA GLU A 207 14.48 -20.48 -8.74
C GLU A 207 13.71 -19.35 -8.03
N PHE A 208 14.01 -19.10 -6.76
CA PHE A 208 13.45 -18.01 -5.96
C PHE A 208 13.68 -16.65 -6.61
N LEU A 209 14.91 -16.35 -7.03
CA LEU A 209 15.26 -15.10 -7.69
C LEU A 209 14.53 -14.91 -9.03
N GLY A 210 14.35 -15.99 -9.80
CA GLY A 210 13.58 -15.96 -11.04
C GLY A 210 12.10 -15.65 -10.77
N VAL A 211 11.54 -16.24 -9.74
CA VAL A 211 10.15 -16.05 -9.34
C VAL A 211 9.90 -14.66 -8.72
N LEU A 212 10.83 -14.14 -7.91
CA LEU A 212 10.72 -12.82 -7.28
C LEU A 212 10.65 -11.68 -8.31
N THR A 213 11.35 -11.85 -9.45
CA THR A 213 11.51 -10.82 -10.49
C THR A 213 10.48 -10.92 -11.62
N ASN A 214 9.86 -12.09 -11.82
CA ASN A 214 8.79 -12.23 -12.81
C ASN A 214 7.53 -11.47 -12.38
N THR A 215 7.01 -10.60 -13.25
CA THR A 215 5.67 -10.03 -13.12
C THR A 215 4.66 -11.17 -13.14
N VAL A 216 3.90 -11.29 -12.06
CA VAL A 216 3.09 -12.46 -11.74
C VAL A 216 2.14 -12.84 -12.89
N ILE A 217 2.31 -14.05 -13.43
CA ILE A 217 1.57 -14.61 -14.58
C ILE A 217 0.10 -14.93 -14.23
N TYR A 218 -0.24 -14.91 -12.94
CA TYR A 218 -1.58 -15.28 -12.45
C TYR A 218 -2.61 -14.15 -12.63
N PRO A 219 -3.80 -14.45 -13.19
CA PRO A 219 -4.80 -13.44 -13.52
C PRO A 219 -5.55 -12.87 -12.31
N LYS A 220 -5.59 -13.57 -11.16
CA LYS A 220 -6.41 -13.18 -10.00
C LYS A 220 -5.57 -12.68 -8.85
N LEU A 221 -5.70 -11.39 -8.52
CA LEU A 221 -5.23 -10.84 -7.25
C LEU A 221 -6.27 -11.11 -6.16
N VAL A 222 -5.94 -11.94 -5.17
CA VAL A 222 -6.84 -12.32 -4.07
C VAL A 222 -6.71 -11.35 -2.91
N ILE A 223 -5.48 -11.01 -2.51
CA ILE A 223 -5.16 -10.11 -1.40
C ILE A 223 -3.99 -9.21 -1.79
N HIS A 224 -4.05 -7.93 -1.44
CA HIS A 224 -2.94 -7.00 -1.61
C HIS A 224 -2.90 -5.98 -0.47
N ASN A 225 -1.69 -5.77 0.06
CA ASN A 225 -1.36 -4.68 0.98
C ASN A 225 0.10 -4.24 0.75
N GLU A 226 0.55 -3.22 1.50
CA GLU A 226 1.90 -2.64 1.39
C GLU A 226 3.05 -3.66 1.57
N LYS A 227 2.79 -4.79 2.23
CA LYS A 227 3.81 -5.79 2.59
C LYS A 227 3.67 -7.11 1.85
N VAL A 228 2.46 -7.51 1.45
CA VAL A 228 2.15 -8.85 0.90
C VAL A 228 1.08 -8.76 -0.18
N SER A 229 1.29 -9.52 -1.26
CA SER A 229 0.35 -9.77 -2.33
C SER A 229 0.13 -11.27 -2.50
N ILE A 230 -1.12 -11.71 -2.64
CA ILE A 230 -1.50 -13.09 -2.93
C ILE A 230 -2.25 -13.12 -4.24
N PHE A 231 -1.71 -13.87 -5.19
CA PHE A 231 -2.27 -14.14 -6.49
C PHE A 231 -2.73 -15.59 -6.57
N ALA A 232 -3.68 -15.87 -7.45
CA ALA A 232 -4.17 -17.21 -7.72
C ALA A 232 -4.43 -17.42 -9.21
N ASN A 233 -4.35 -18.67 -9.64
CA ASN A 233 -4.87 -19.08 -10.94
C ASN A 233 -6.42 -19.07 -10.97
N GLU A 234 -7.02 -19.38 -12.12
CA GLU A 234 -8.47 -19.28 -12.32
C GLU A 234 -9.29 -20.15 -11.36
N ASP A 235 -8.85 -21.37 -11.06
CA ASP A 235 -9.52 -22.35 -10.22
C ASP A 235 -9.03 -22.37 -8.75
N TYR A 236 -8.19 -21.41 -8.35
CA TYR A 236 -7.61 -21.29 -7.01
C TYR A 236 -6.76 -22.49 -6.56
N THR A 237 -6.37 -23.36 -7.48
CA THR A 237 -5.50 -24.52 -7.18
C THR A 237 -4.05 -24.17 -7.13
N GLU A 238 -3.68 -22.95 -7.49
CA GLU A 238 -2.31 -22.48 -7.43
C GLU A 238 -2.32 -21.08 -6.85
N LEU A 239 -1.52 -20.88 -5.79
CA LEU A 239 -1.39 -19.61 -5.11
C LEU A 239 0.05 -19.14 -5.19
N PHE A 240 0.19 -17.85 -5.43
CA PHE A 240 1.47 -17.19 -5.45
C PHE A 240 1.46 -16.02 -4.47
N VAL A 241 2.32 -16.08 -3.48
CA VAL A 241 2.48 -15.06 -2.46
C VAL A 241 3.82 -14.37 -2.67
N ARG A 242 3.79 -13.05 -2.76
CA ARG A 242 4.98 -12.21 -2.78
C ARG A 242 4.87 -11.16 -1.69
N GLY A 243 5.90 -10.99 -0.90
CA GLY A 243 5.94 -9.94 0.10
C GLY A 243 7.33 -9.35 0.28
N ARG A 244 7.38 -8.09 0.72
CA ARG A 244 8.62 -7.38 1.03
C ARG A 244 8.44 -6.57 2.30
N VAL A 245 9.39 -6.68 3.23
CA VAL A 245 9.36 -5.94 4.49
C VAL A 245 10.74 -5.34 4.78
N GLY A 246 10.76 -4.05 5.14
CA GLY A 246 11.94 -3.36 5.65
C GLY A 246 11.87 -3.16 7.16
N TYR A 247 12.99 -3.35 7.84
CA TYR A 247 13.18 -3.06 9.27
C TYR A 247 14.32 -2.07 9.45
N HIS A 248 14.26 -1.26 10.51
CA HIS A 248 15.47 -0.62 11.03
C HIS A 248 16.50 -1.70 11.39
N LYS A 249 17.78 -1.41 11.13
CA LYS A 249 18.93 -2.32 11.29
C LYS A 249 18.76 -3.29 12.46
N LYS A 250 18.59 -4.58 12.16
CA LYS A 250 18.63 -5.69 13.13
C LYS A 250 20.00 -6.35 13.12
N ASN A 251 20.42 -6.91 14.25
CA ASN A 251 21.64 -7.72 14.31
C ASN A 251 21.38 -9.07 13.59
N ILE A 252 22.35 -9.52 12.80
CA ILE A 252 22.29 -10.81 12.10
C ILE A 252 22.09 -11.99 13.06
N SER A 253 22.71 -11.95 14.25
CA SER A 253 22.53 -12.99 15.28
C SER A 253 21.07 -13.10 15.73
N ASP A 254 20.39 -11.97 15.88
CA ASP A 254 19.00 -11.91 16.33
C ASP A 254 18.08 -12.47 15.25
N VAL A 255 18.34 -12.11 13.99
CA VAL A 255 17.58 -12.63 12.86
C VAL A 255 17.76 -14.14 12.70
N ILE A 256 18.99 -14.65 12.79
CA ILE A 256 19.25 -16.10 12.73
C ILE A 256 18.53 -16.82 13.88
N SER A 257 18.60 -16.27 15.10
CA SER A 257 17.89 -16.82 16.26
C SER A 257 16.38 -16.88 16.02
N MET A 258 15.79 -15.80 15.48
CA MET A 258 14.36 -15.75 15.12
C MET A 258 13.96 -16.84 14.12
N TYR A 259 14.72 -17.06 13.04
CA TYR A 259 14.39 -18.12 12.07
C TYR A 259 14.52 -19.51 12.71
N SER A 260 15.59 -19.75 13.48
CA SER A 260 15.83 -21.05 14.12
C SER A 260 14.72 -21.47 15.10
N SER A 261 14.13 -20.52 15.82
CA SER A 261 13.06 -20.78 16.78
C SER A 261 11.69 -20.97 16.13
N THR A 262 11.50 -20.49 14.90
CA THR A 262 10.19 -20.46 14.22
C THR A 262 9.93 -21.68 13.32
N ILE A 263 10.99 -22.37 12.85
CA ILE A 263 10.87 -23.57 11.99
C ILE A 263 9.96 -24.63 12.62
N ASN A 264 10.07 -24.85 13.93
CA ASN A 264 9.29 -25.88 14.65
C ASN A 264 7.87 -25.45 15.04
N GLN A 265 7.46 -24.22 14.72
CA GLN A 265 6.21 -23.61 15.22
C GLN A 265 5.46 -22.83 14.13
N ASN A 266 5.50 -23.33 12.89
CA ASN A 266 4.85 -22.67 11.77
C ASN A 266 3.31 -22.76 11.89
N PHE A 267 2.62 -21.62 11.95
CA PHE A 267 1.15 -21.58 12.03
C PHE A 267 0.45 -22.15 10.80
N ASN A 268 1.14 -22.27 9.67
CA ASN A 268 0.60 -22.94 8.48
C ASN A 268 0.57 -24.47 8.63
N TYR A 269 1.42 -25.03 9.51
CA TYR A 269 1.62 -26.47 9.71
C TYR A 269 1.59 -26.79 11.21
N PRO A 270 0.38 -26.85 11.83
CA PRO A 270 0.23 -27.09 13.26
C PRO A 270 0.80 -28.44 13.73
N VAL A 271 0.93 -29.42 12.82
CA VAL A 271 1.63 -30.68 13.09
C VAL A 271 2.90 -30.67 12.24
N PHE A 272 4.03 -30.78 12.92
CA PHE A 272 5.36 -30.77 12.31
C PHE A 272 6.17 -31.90 12.92
N LYS A 273 6.57 -32.88 12.10
CA LYS A 273 7.27 -34.09 12.54
C LYS A 273 8.56 -34.23 11.75
N GLU A 274 9.70 -34.35 12.42
CA GLU A 274 10.98 -34.58 11.75
C GLU A 274 11.00 -35.99 11.12
N ILE A 275 11.34 -36.07 9.84
CA ILE A 275 11.57 -37.33 9.12
C ILE A 275 13.04 -37.72 9.30
N ARG A 276 13.94 -36.82 8.88
CA ARG A 276 15.39 -36.93 9.06
C ARG A 276 16.06 -35.57 8.95
N LYS A 277 17.27 -35.46 9.46
CA LYS A 277 18.11 -34.27 9.35
C LYS A 277 19.49 -34.64 8.85
N SER A 278 19.94 -33.91 7.84
CA SER A 278 21.26 -34.03 7.25
C SER A 278 22.17 -32.86 7.68
N LYS A 279 23.27 -32.61 6.97
CA LYS A 279 24.24 -31.59 7.39
C LYS A 279 23.68 -30.17 7.18
N LYS A 280 23.07 -29.91 6.02
CA LYS A 280 22.51 -28.62 5.61
C LYS A 280 20.99 -28.67 5.40
N LEU A 281 20.41 -29.84 5.15
CA LEU A 281 18.97 -30.00 4.89
C LEU A 281 18.21 -30.66 6.04
N HIS A 282 16.99 -30.20 6.27
CA HIS A 282 16.06 -30.74 7.26
C HIS A 282 14.78 -31.22 6.58
N TYR A 283 14.45 -32.50 6.75
CA TYR A 283 13.31 -33.15 6.13
C TYR A 283 12.22 -33.37 7.17
N VAL A 284 11.04 -32.86 6.90
CA VAL A 284 9.96 -32.80 7.90
C VAL A 284 8.61 -33.02 7.23
N HIS A 285 7.73 -33.70 7.94
CA HIS A 285 6.34 -33.88 7.55
C HIS A 285 5.49 -32.79 8.22
N GLY A 286 4.78 -32.01 7.41
CA GLY A 286 3.88 -30.97 7.88
C GLY A 286 2.44 -31.24 7.46
N GLU A 287 1.52 -31.22 8.43
CA GLU A 287 0.09 -31.34 8.16
C GLU A 287 -0.56 -29.96 8.25
N THR A 288 -1.33 -29.57 7.23
CA THR A 288 -2.05 -28.29 7.22
C THR A 288 -3.56 -28.49 7.27
N ARG A 289 -4.18 -27.90 8.29
CA ARG A 289 -5.65 -27.87 8.41
C ARG A 289 -6.29 -26.88 7.43
N ASN A 290 -5.53 -25.92 6.89
CA ASN A 290 -6.04 -24.90 5.97
C ASN A 290 -6.49 -25.50 4.63
N PHE A 291 -5.81 -26.54 4.16
CA PHE A 291 -6.07 -27.18 2.86
C PHE A 291 -6.46 -28.67 2.97
N MET A 292 -6.61 -29.17 4.20
CA MET A 292 -6.90 -30.58 4.52
C MET A 292 -5.94 -31.56 3.82
N GLY A 293 -4.65 -31.26 3.90
CA GLY A 293 -3.59 -32.04 3.27
C GLY A 293 -2.33 -32.08 4.14
N ALA A 294 -1.38 -32.91 3.75
CA ALA A 294 -0.06 -32.99 4.35
C ALA A 294 0.99 -32.98 3.25
N SER A 295 2.21 -32.56 3.57
CA SER A 295 3.34 -32.71 2.66
C SER A 295 4.60 -32.96 3.45
N ASP A 296 5.53 -33.65 2.81
CA ASP A 296 6.91 -33.69 3.24
C ASP A 296 7.62 -32.46 2.67
N PHE A 297 8.42 -31.79 3.49
CA PHE A 297 9.16 -30.59 3.14
C PHE A 297 10.64 -30.84 3.36
N VAL A 298 11.45 -30.29 2.46
CA VAL A 298 12.88 -30.12 2.65
C VAL A 298 13.17 -28.65 2.89
N TYR A 299 13.78 -28.34 4.02
CA TYR A 299 14.22 -27.00 4.39
C TYR A 299 15.74 -26.90 4.33
N GLY A 300 16.22 -25.76 3.87
CA GLY A 300 17.64 -25.41 3.86
C GLY A 300 17.84 -23.92 4.10
N SER A 301 19.03 -23.56 4.55
CA SER A 301 19.42 -22.16 4.65
C SER A 301 20.89 -21.96 4.37
N VAL A 302 21.23 -20.75 3.92
CA VAL A 302 22.61 -20.31 3.76
C VAL A 302 22.76 -18.91 4.35
N VAL A 303 23.78 -18.76 5.20
CA VAL A 303 24.15 -17.48 5.82
C VAL A 303 25.44 -17.02 5.16
N VAL A 304 25.44 -15.80 4.65
CA VAL A 304 26.62 -15.16 4.05
C VAL A 304 26.85 -13.80 4.69
N GLU A 305 27.96 -13.17 4.35
CA GLU A 305 28.16 -11.78 4.77
C GLU A 305 27.05 -10.89 4.17
N TYR A 306 26.39 -10.10 5.01
CA TYR A 306 25.29 -9.21 4.63
C TYR A 306 24.09 -9.92 3.97
N GLY A 307 23.93 -11.22 4.17
CA GLY A 307 22.80 -11.97 3.60
C GLY A 307 22.42 -13.24 4.37
N LEU A 308 21.13 -13.59 4.32
CA LEU A 308 20.60 -14.89 4.73
C LEU A 308 19.55 -15.30 3.70
N PHE A 309 19.62 -16.54 3.25
CA PHE A 309 18.55 -17.16 2.46
C PHE A 309 18.02 -18.39 3.18
N VAL A 310 16.70 -18.48 3.27
CA VAL A 310 15.98 -19.63 3.84
C VAL A 310 15.03 -20.14 2.78
N VAL A 311 14.99 -21.45 2.59
CA VAL A 311 14.13 -22.08 1.59
C VAL A 311 13.47 -23.35 2.13
N GLY A 312 12.27 -23.58 1.64
CA GLY A 312 11.46 -24.77 1.83
C GLY A 312 10.84 -25.16 0.49
N SER A 313 10.77 -26.46 0.23
CA SER A 313 9.99 -27.00 -0.88
C SER A 313 9.44 -28.36 -0.50
N SER A 314 8.28 -28.70 -1.03
CA SER A 314 7.72 -30.03 -0.93
C SER A 314 8.58 -31.04 -1.70
N GLY A 315 8.87 -32.15 -1.05
CA GLY A 315 9.55 -33.30 -1.66
C GLY A 315 9.15 -34.55 -0.91
N THR A 316 8.54 -35.51 -1.60
CA THR A 316 8.17 -36.79 -0.98
C THR A 316 9.44 -37.53 -0.59
N ASP A 317 9.71 -37.65 0.71
CA ASP A 317 10.85 -38.39 1.21
C ASP A 317 10.47 -39.88 1.30
N PRO A 318 11.22 -40.80 0.68
CA PRO A 318 10.93 -42.24 0.73
C PRO A 318 10.87 -42.81 2.16
N GLU A 319 11.50 -42.14 3.13
CA GLU A 319 11.55 -42.58 4.52
C GLU A 319 10.38 -42.05 5.36
N CYS A 320 9.47 -41.24 4.80
CA CYS A 320 8.32 -40.70 5.52
C CYS A 320 7.34 -41.81 5.96
N LYS A 321 7.00 -41.82 7.25
CA LYS A 321 6.05 -42.78 7.87
C LYS A 321 4.77 -42.11 8.39
N PHE A 322 4.61 -40.81 8.17
CA PHE A 322 3.62 -39.99 8.88
C PHE A 322 2.35 -39.68 8.09
N GLY A 323 2.36 -39.82 6.76
CA GLY A 323 1.22 -39.54 5.89
C GLY A 323 0.98 -40.61 4.82
N THR A 324 -0.24 -40.71 4.31
CA THR A 324 -0.54 -41.56 3.14
C THR A 324 -0.17 -40.84 1.85
N LYS A 325 0.16 -41.58 0.78
CA LYS A 325 0.43 -40.98 -0.54
C LYS A 325 -0.73 -40.08 -1.02
N SER A 326 -1.97 -40.46 -0.72
CA SER A 326 -3.17 -39.66 -1.04
C SER A 326 -3.29 -38.35 -0.27
N ASP A 327 -2.64 -38.20 0.88
CA ASP A 327 -2.64 -36.94 1.63
C ASP A 327 -1.63 -35.93 1.07
N HIS A 328 -0.52 -36.44 0.49
CA HIS A 328 0.45 -35.64 -0.23
C HIS A 328 -0.12 -35.11 -1.55
N ASP A 329 -1.08 -35.79 -2.16
CA ASP A 329 -1.70 -35.37 -3.43
C ASP A 329 -2.65 -34.16 -3.34
N LYS A 330 -2.93 -33.68 -2.12
CA LYS A 330 -3.89 -32.59 -1.87
C LYS A 330 -3.22 -31.22 -1.77
N PHE A 331 -1.92 -31.17 -1.48
CA PHE A 331 -1.20 -29.94 -1.19
C PHE A 331 0.30 -30.10 -1.42
N TYR A 332 0.90 -29.16 -2.13
CA TYR A 332 2.35 -29.08 -2.33
C TYR A 332 2.82 -27.63 -2.26
N ASP A 333 3.90 -27.38 -1.54
CA ASP A 333 4.69 -26.15 -1.57
C ASP A 333 5.75 -26.28 -2.66
N MET A 334 5.53 -25.65 -3.81
CA MET A 334 6.46 -25.74 -4.93
C MET A 334 7.78 -25.04 -4.57
N LEU A 335 7.67 -23.88 -3.91
CA LEU A 335 8.78 -23.08 -3.46
C LEU A 335 8.31 -22.06 -2.42
N SER A 336 8.90 -22.10 -1.23
CA SER A 336 8.77 -21.05 -0.23
C SER A 336 10.14 -20.61 0.25
N GLY A 337 10.39 -19.31 0.30
CA GLY A 337 11.67 -18.82 0.75
C GLY A 337 11.66 -17.37 1.16
N ASP A 338 12.70 -17.01 1.91
CA ASP A 338 12.98 -15.68 2.40
C ASP A 338 14.42 -15.30 2.07
N LEU A 339 14.60 -14.18 1.39
CA LEU A 339 15.89 -13.54 1.17
C LEU A 339 15.98 -12.32 2.09
N VAL A 340 16.90 -12.39 3.06
CA VAL A 340 17.21 -11.32 4.00
C VAL A 340 18.49 -10.64 3.56
N LEU A 341 18.42 -9.33 3.29
CA LEU A 341 19.58 -8.50 2.96
C LEU A 341 19.83 -7.51 4.08
N PHE A 342 21.07 -7.49 4.60
CA PHE A 342 21.46 -6.58 5.66
C PHE A 342 22.13 -5.35 5.04
N GLY A 343 21.45 -4.19 5.06
CA GLY A 343 22.02 -2.92 4.62
C GLY A 343 22.66 -2.12 5.77
N ARG A 344 23.21 -0.95 5.43
CA ARG A 344 23.79 -0.03 6.43
C ARG A 344 22.72 0.51 7.38
N ASN A 345 21.54 0.85 6.85
CA ASN A 345 20.46 1.52 7.59
C ASN A 345 19.24 0.63 7.83
N GLU A 346 19.04 -0.37 6.99
CA GLU A 346 17.84 -1.21 7.00
C GLU A 346 18.18 -2.67 6.74
N THR A 347 17.33 -3.55 7.26
CA THR A 347 17.30 -4.97 6.89
C THR A 347 16.07 -5.18 6.04
N THR A 348 16.24 -5.71 4.83
CA THR A 348 15.12 -6.02 3.93
C THR A 348 14.90 -7.52 3.87
N ILE A 349 13.63 -7.92 3.82
CA ILE A 349 13.22 -9.32 3.69
C ILE A 349 12.28 -9.42 2.51
N ASP A 350 12.74 -10.08 1.45
CA ASP A 350 11.93 -10.47 0.30
C ASP A 350 11.44 -11.89 0.51
N THR A 351 10.14 -12.10 0.32
CA THR A 351 9.45 -13.35 0.66
C THR A 351 8.65 -13.83 -0.54
N VAL A 352 8.76 -15.12 -0.83
CA VAL A 352 8.01 -15.80 -1.90
C VAL A 352 7.45 -17.10 -1.35
N THR A 353 6.18 -17.38 -1.63
CA THR A 353 5.56 -18.69 -1.37
C THR A 353 4.68 -19.07 -2.55
N HIS A 354 4.99 -20.17 -3.21
CA HIS A 354 4.29 -20.71 -4.37
C HIS A 354 3.71 -22.07 -4.01
N LEU A 355 2.38 -22.13 -3.92
CA LEU A 355 1.65 -23.30 -3.45
C LEU A 355 0.78 -23.87 -4.57
N CYS A 356 0.75 -25.20 -4.65
CA CYS A 356 -0.21 -25.96 -5.43
C CYS A 356 -1.17 -26.68 -4.48
N ILE A 357 -2.47 -26.47 -4.67
CA ILE A 357 -3.57 -26.95 -3.82
C ILE A 357 -4.62 -27.66 -4.71
N PRO A 358 -4.32 -28.86 -5.24
CA PRO A 358 -5.24 -29.58 -6.11
C PRO A 358 -6.62 -29.82 -5.49
N SER A 359 -6.69 -29.94 -4.15
CA SER A 359 -7.93 -30.17 -3.42
C SER A 359 -8.97 -29.05 -3.60
N HIS A 360 -8.55 -27.83 -3.96
CA HIS A 360 -9.47 -26.73 -4.25
C HIS A 360 -10.35 -26.97 -5.48
N ARG A 361 -9.95 -27.83 -6.44
CA ARG A 361 -10.83 -28.21 -7.58
C ARG A 361 -12.14 -28.87 -7.13
N LEU A 362 -12.10 -29.52 -5.97
CA LEU A 362 -13.24 -30.23 -5.40
C LEU A 362 -14.10 -29.32 -4.50
N GLN A 363 -13.72 -28.05 -4.35
CA GLN A 363 -14.37 -27.10 -3.46
C GLN A 363 -15.13 -26.03 -4.25
N THR A 364 -16.11 -25.41 -3.60
CA THR A 364 -16.73 -24.20 -4.14
C THR A 364 -15.76 -23.02 -4.08
N GLU A 365 -15.87 -22.07 -4.99
CA GLU A 365 -15.07 -20.82 -4.98
C GLU A 365 -15.09 -20.11 -3.62
N LYS A 366 -16.25 -20.10 -2.95
CA LYS A 366 -16.41 -19.51 -1.62
C LYS A 366 -15.56 -20.23 -0.56
N GLN A 367 -15.50 -21.56 -0.60
CA GLN A 367 -14.68 -22.35 0.32
C GLN A 367 -13.20 -22.14 0.05
N ALA A 368 -12.77 -22.20 -1.22
CA ALA A 368 -11.38 -21.95 -1.60
C ALA A 368 -10.91 -20.56 -1.14
N LYS A 369 -11.71 -19.50 -1.37
CA LYS A 369 -11.41 -18.14 -0.88
C LYS A 369 -11.29 -18.06 0.64
N ASN A 370 -12.17 -18.75 1.38
CA ASN A 370 -12.08 -18.78 2.84
C ASN A 370 -10.79 -19.46 3.32
N ASN A 371 -10.38 -20.57 2.69
CA ASN A 371 -9.13 -21.25 3.01
C ASN A 371 -7.90 -20.36 2.70
N ILE A 372 -7.92 -19.63 1.58
CA ILE A 372 -6.88 -18.66 1.24
C ILE A 372 -6.81 -17.52 2.27
N LEU A 373 -7.96 -17.02 2.72
CA LEU A 373 -8.00 -16.00 3.79
C LEU A 373 -7.42 -16.52 5.09
N MET A 374 -7.72 -17.77 5.48
CA MET A 374 -7.14 -18.41 6.66
C MET A 374 -5.63 -18.58 6.54
N PHE A 375 -5.17 -19.07 5.39
CA PHE A 375 -3.75 -19.18 5.07
C PHE A 375 -3.03 -17.82 5.15
N ASN A 376 -3.60 -16.76 4.58
CA ASN A 376 -3.02 -15.42 4.67
C ASN A 376 -2.86 -14.95 6.11
N VAL A 377 -3.82 -15.27 6.98
CA VAL A 377 -3.68 -14.89 8.39
C VAL A 377 -2.60 -15.72 9.09
N CYS A 378 -2.54 -17.03 8.87
CA CYS A 378 -1.46 -17.85 9.42
C CYS A 378 -0.09 -17.37 8.94
N LEU A 379 0.04 -17.00 7.66
CA LEU A 379 1.23 -16.36 7.11
C LEU A 379 1.57 -15.06 7.84
N LEU A 380 0.61 -14.15 8.02
CA LEU A 380 0.81 -12.89 8.74
C LEU A 380 1.21 -13.12 10.20
N LEU A 381 0.63 -14.12 10.88
CA LEU A 381 1.00 -14.47 12.25
C LEU A 381 2.42 -15.03 12.32
N SER A 382 2.80 -15.93 11.41
CA SER A 382 4.19 -16.42 11.30
C SER A 382 5.16 -15.26 11.08
N ARG A 383 4.79 -14.28 10.24
CA ARG A 383 5.61 -13.08 10.01
C ARG A 383 5.71 -12.21 11.26
N ILE A 384 4.62 -11.98 11.98
CA ILE A 384 4.67 -11.25 13.25
C ILE A 384 5.55 -12.00 14.27
N SER A 385 5.40 -13.33 14.39
CA SER A 385 6.27 -14.12 15.27
C SER A 385 7.74 -14.00 14.92
N LEU A 386 8.09 -14.05 13.62
CA LEU A 386 9.44 -13.77 13.15
C LEU A 386 9.83 -12.33 13.54
N ASP A 387 9.09 -11.32 13.09
CA ASP A 387 9.40 -9.90 13.25
C ASP A 387 9.73 -9.46 14.68
N PHE A 388 9.13 -10.13 15.65
CA PHE A 388 9.17 -9.73 17.04
C PHE A 388 9.78 -10.78 17.98
N GLY A 389 10.13 -11.96 17.48
CA GLY A 389 10.72 -13.04 18.30
C GLY A 389 9.78 -13.57 19.39
N ILE A 390 8.47 -13.46 19.19
CA ILE A 390 7.45 -13.83 20.19
C ILE A 390 6.78 -15.13 19.75
N HIS A 391 7.02 -16.18 20.54
CA HIS A 391 6.44 -17.50 20.38
C HIS A 391 5.22 -17.64 21.29
N PRO A 392 3.99 -17.69 20.75
CA PRO A 392 2.86 -18.06 21.57
C PRO A 392 2.84 -19.60 21.65
N GLY A 393 3.06 -20.16 22.83
CA GLY A 393 2.65 -21.54 23.08
C GLY A 393 1.14 -21.64 22.84
N VAL A 394 0.71 -22.38 21.82
CA VAL A 394 -0.72 -22.65 21.60
C VAL A 394 -1.11 -23.81 22.53
N PRO A 395 -1.96 -23.60 23.55
CA PRO A 395 -2.34 -24.67 24.46
C PRO A 395 -3.16 -25.74 23.72
N TYR A 396 -2.91 -27.00 24.09
CA TYR A 396 -3.33 -28.21 23.37
C TYR A 396 -4.82 -28.65 23.48
N PRO A 397 -5.81 -27.81 23.85
CA PRO A 397 -7.20 -28.06 23.43
C PRO A 397 -7.71 -27.07 22.37
N PHE A 398 -6.95 -26.01 22.02
CA PHE A 398 -7.38 -25.01 21.05
C PHE A 398 -7.13 -25.41 19.58
N GLN A 399 -6.42 -26.50 19.32
CA GLN A 399 -6.22 -27.01 17.97
C GLN A 399 -7.55 -27.30 17.26
N ASP A 400 -8.55 -27.80 17.99
CA ASP A 400 -9.84 -28.22 17.40
C ASP A 400 -10.89 -27.10 17.31
N GLN A 401 -10.69 -25.98 18.02
CA GLN A 401 -11.56 -24.78 17.95
C GLN A 401 -10.88 -23.58 17.28
N PHE A 402 -9.73 -23.79 16.64
CA PHE A 402 -8.85 -22.76 16.08
C PHE A 402 -9.59 -21.79 15.15
N LEU A 403 -10.52 -22.30 14.33
CA LEU A 403 -11.33 -21.51 13.39
C LEU A 403 -12.31 -20.53 14.06
N TYR A 404 -12.81 -20.84 15.27
CA TYR A 404 -13.88 -20.05 15.91
C TYR A 404 -13.34 -18.97 16.86
N ASN A 405 -12.17 -19.18 17.46
CA ASN A 405 -11.54 -18.27 18.43
C ASN A 405 -10.38 -17.43 17.84
N PHE A 406 -10.18 -17.50 16.53
CA PHE A 406 -9.02 -16.94 15.83
C PHE A 406 -8.88 -15.41 15.92
N GLN A 407 -10.00 -14.67 15.88
CA GLN A 407 -10.01 -13.22 16.07
C GLN A 407 -9.62 -12.81 17.49
N LEU A 408 -9.92 -13.64 18.48
CA LEU A 408 -9.54 -13.44 19.87
C LEU A 408 -8.04 -13.72 20.06
N PHE A 409 -7.51 -14.75 19.39
CA PHE A 409 -6.08 -15.06 19.39
C PHE A 409 -5.26 -13.97 18.70
N GLN A 410 -5.66 -13.49 17.51
CA GLN A 410 -5.05 -12.32 16.85
C GLN A 410 -5.03 -11.09 17.76
N LYS A 411 -6.16 -10.80 18.42
CA LYS A 411 -6.27 -9.67 19.34
C LYS A 411 -5.36 -9.86 20.54
N CYS A 412 -5.41 -10.97 21.26
CA CYS A 412 -4.55 -11.25 22.42
C CYS A 412 -3.06 -11.27 22.07
N PHE A 413 -2.71 -11.76 20.87
CA PHE A 413 -1.34 -11.84 20.39
C PHE A 413 -0.75 -10.47 20.04
N VAL A 414 -1.42 -9.69 19.16
CA VAL A 414 -1.02 -8.31 18.84
C VAL A 414 -0.94 -7.44 20.10
N THR A 415 -1.83 -7.70 21.05
CA THR A 415 -1.92 -7.03 22.36
C THR A 415 -0.74 -7.37 23.28
N LYS A 416 -0.35 -8.65 23.38
CA LYS A 416 0.83 -9.10 24.13
C LYS A 416 2.12 -8.53 23.51
N LEU A 417 2.23 -8.60 22.19
CA LEU A 417 3.33 -8.07 21.39
C LEU A 417 3.57 -6.57 21.59
N LEU A 418 2.52 -5.76 21.51
CA LEU A 418 2.61 -4.31 21.73
C LEU A 418 3.01 -3.99 23.16
N SER A 419 2.52 -4.76 24.14
CA SER A 419 2.89 -4.58 25.55
C SER A 419 4.36 -4.93 25.84
N GLU A 420 4.88 -6.01 25.25
CA GLU A 420 6.27 -6.43 25.41
C GLU A 420 7.24 -5.44 24.74
N ARG A 421 6.86 -4.87 23.58
CA ARG A 421 7.63 -3.83 22.88
C ARG A 421 7.62 -2.49 23.62
N LEU A 422 6.50 -2.09 24.21
CA LEU A 422 6.45 -0.90 25.06
C LEU A 422 7.34 -1.07 26.29
N CYS A 423 7.32 -2.25 26.94
CA CYS A 423 8.22 -2.56 28.05
C CYS A 423 9.70 -2.56 27.64
N TYR A 424 10.03 -3.10 26.46
CA TYR A 424 11.40 -3.08 25.93
C TYR A 424 11.86 -1.65 25.60
N ASN A 425 11.05 -0.83 24.93
CA ASN A 425 11.37 0.57 24.60
C ASN A 425 11.49 1.45 25.86
N TYR A 426 10.71 1.15 26.91
CA TYR A 426 10.82 1.82 28.21
C TYR A 426 12.09 1.43 28.97
N ARG A 427 12.53 0.16 28.84
CA ARG A 427 13.77 -0.35 29.46
C ARG A 427 15.05 0.03 28.69
N SER A 428 14.96 0.21 27.37
CA SER A 428 16.09 0.54 26.49
C SER A 428 16.32 2.05 26.28
N GLY A 429 15.58 2.92 26.98
CA GLY A 429 15.86 4.36 27.02
C GLY A 429 15.49 5.13 25.73
N TYR A 430 14.73 4.54 24.81
CA TYR A 430 14.37 5.18 23.54
C TYR A 430 13.37 6.35 23.67
N TYR A 431 12.75 6.53 24.84
CA TYR A 431 12.10 7.79 25.20
C TYR A 431 13.04 8.62 26.08
N ASN A 432 13.96 9.31 25.43
CA ASN A 432 14.72 10.40 26.02
C ASN A 432 13.78 11.61 26.17
N LEU A 433 12.84 11.56 27.12
CA LEU A 433 12.13 12.74 27.58
C LEU A 433 13.10 13.54 28.45
N ASN A 434 13.90 14.38 27.77
CA ASN A 434 14.54 15.57 28.33
C ASN A 434 13.47 16.61 28.74
N THR A 435 12.54 16.22 29.62
CA THR A 435 11.69 17.16 30.33
C THR A 435 12.06 17.06 31.81
N PRO A 436 12.60 18.13 32.40
CA PRO A 436 13.24 18.07 33.71
C PRO A 436 12.27 17.64 34.82
N LYS A 437 12.78 16.79 35.72
CA LYS A 437 12.24 16.29 37.00
C LYS A 437 11.79 17.40 37.99
N LYS A 438 10.91 18.32 37.61
CA LYS A 438 10.36 19.35 38.53
C LYS A 438 8.84 19.42 38.64
N ALA A 439 8.10 18.52 37.99
CA ALA A 439 6.62 18.50 38.09
C ALA A 439 6.06 17.41 39.02
N PHE A 440 6.88 16.66 39.75
CA PHE A 440 6.44 15.49 40.54
C PHE A 440 6.69 15.59 42.06
N GLU A 441 6.90 16.79 42.61
CA GLU A 441 7.05 17.00 44.07
C GLU A 441 5.89 17.75 44.75
N SER A 442 4.82 18.11 44.03
CA SER A 442 3.70 18.86 44.63
C SER A 442 2.34 18.20 44.47
N THR A 443 2.24 16.90 44.73
CA THR A 443 0.99 16.30 45.21
C THR A 443 1.32 15.26 46.26
N LYS A 444 1.52 15.75 47.49
CA LYS A 444 1.44 14.93 48.70
C LYS A 444 0.04 14.30 48.75
N SER A 445 -0.06 13.02 48.43
CA SER A 445 -1.07 12.15 49.03
C SER A 445 -0.33 11.01 49.74
N PRO A 446 -0.46 10.88 51.08
CA PRO A 446 0.23 9.87 51.85
C PRO A 446 -0.52 8.52 51.75
N ASN A 447 0.23 7.43 51.87
CA ASN A 447 -0.21 6.03 51.94
C ASN A 447 -0.16 5.22 50.63
N PHE A 448 1.03 5.14 50.04
CA PHE A 448 1.47 3.88 49.43
C PHE A 448 2.83 3.52 50.03
N THR A 449 2.81 2.82 51.17
CA THR A 449 4.00 2.18 51.70
C THR A 449 4.42 1.06 50.74
N SER A 450 5.65 1.15 50.23
CA SER A 450 6.27 0.23 49.26
C SER A 450 6.50 -1.21 49.76
N LYS A 451 5.77 -1.65 50.79
CA LYS A 451 5.80 -3.02 51.33
C LYS A 451 4.63 -3.91 50.91
N SER A 452 3.57 -3.37 50.28
CA SER A 452 2.46 -4.17 49.74
C SER A 452 2.67 -4.64 48.29
N VAL A 453 3.61 -4.05 47.54
CA VAL A 453 3.91 -4.45 46.15
C VAL A 453 4.88 -5.64 46.09
N LEU A 454 5.72 -5.84 47.12
CA LEU A 454 6.68 -6.94 47.16
C LEU A 454 6.18 -8.20 47.89
N LYS A 455 5.04 -8.13 48.60
CA LYS A 455 4.45 -9.30 49.29
C LYS A 455 3.34 -10.00 48.48
N CYS A 456 2.94 -9.45 47.34
CA CYS A 456 1.96 -10.06 46.43
C CYS A 456 2.61 -10.93 45.33
N CYS A 457 3.94 -11.11 45.36
CA CYS A 457 4.68 -11.89 44.37
C CYS A 457 4.96 -13.35 44.76
N ASN A 458 4.67 -13.78 45.99
CA ASN A 458 5.17 -15.10 46.45
C ASN A 458 4.13 -16.10 46.96
N GLU A 459 2.84 -15.79 47.07
CA GLU A 459 1.89 -16.76 47.62
C GLU A 459 0.57 -16.79 46.81
N GLN A 460 0.50 -17.76 45.89
CA GLN A 460 -0.71 -18.50 45.52
C GLN A 460 -1.84 -17.83 44.73
N MET A 461 -1.55 -17.03 43.69
CA MET A 461 -2.50 -16.79 42.59
C MET A 461 -1.78 -16.63 41.23
N GLU A 462 -1.21 -17.73 40.75
CA GLU A 462 -0.47 -17.87 39.49
C GLU A 462 -1.34 -17.95 38.21
N HIS A 463 -2.64 -17.72 38.29
CA HIS A 463 -3.48 -17.63 37.09
C HIS A 463 -4.45 -16.46 37.22
N ARG A 464 -4.47 -15.57 36.21
CA ARG A 464 -5.46 -14.51 35.93
C ARG A 464 -5.17 -13.10 36.46
N LYS A 465 -4.12 -12.45 35.95
CA LYS A 465 -4.16 -10.98 35.81
C LYS A 465 -3.80 -10.59 34.39
N ASP A 466 -4.83 -10.25 33.60
CA ASP A 466 -4.68 -9.65 32.28
C ASP A 466 -3.85 -8.37 32.39
N SER A 467 -2.76 -8.30 31.63
CA SER A 467 -1.77 -7.20 31.63
C SER A 467 -2.39 -5.81 31.39
N PHE A 468 -3.56 -5.75 30.76
CA PHE A 468 -4.28 -4.51 30.45
C PHE A 468 -4.87 -3.80 31.66
N THR A 469 -5.27 -4.54 32.69
CA THR A 469 -5.86 -3.94 33.91
C THR A 469 -4.84 -3.27 34.82
N LEU A 470 -3.55 -3.42 34.51
CA LEU A 470 -2.43 -2.85 35.27
C LEU A 470 -1.88 -1.57 34.64
N LEU A 471 -2.34 -1.20 33.44
CA LEU A 471 -1.93 0.02 32.74
C LEU A 471 -2.71 1.24 33.26
N ASP A 472 -2.07 2.41 33.27
CA ASP A 472 -2.74 3.65 33.66
C ASP A 472 -3.73 4.14 32.58
N ASP A 473 -4.69 4.94 33.02
CA ASP A 473 -5.79 5.45 32.18
C ASP A 473 -5.31 6.21 30.92
N LYS A 474 -4.20 6.97 31.02
CA LYS A 474 -3.70 7.72 29.85
C LYS A 474 -3.11 6.78 28.81
N THR A 475 -2.34 5.79 29.25
CA THR A 475 -1.78 4.75 28.38
C THR A 475 -2.88 3.92 27.73
N LEU A 476 -3.93 3.56 28.46
CA LEU A 476 -5.07 2.83 27.91
C LEU A 476 -5.84 3.65 26.87
N ILE A 477 -6.11 4.94 27.12
CA ILE A 477 -6.75 5.83 26.11
C ILE A 477 -5.88 5.90 24.85
N PHE A 478 -4.56 6.06 25.01
CA PHE A 478 -3.63 6.10 23.89
C PHE A 478 -3.62 4.80 23.08
N ILE A 479 -3.55 3.63 23.74
CA ILE A 479 -3.61 2.34 23.04
C ILE A 479 -4.95 2.19 22.31
N PHE A 480 -6.05 2.49 22.98
CA PHE A 480 -7.41 2.37 22.42
C PHE A 480 -7.66 3.35 21.27
N SER A 481 -6.90 4.44 21.20
CA SER A 481 -6.96 5.37 20.09
C SER A 481 -6.53 4.79 18.73
N PHE A 482 -5.73 3.72 18.73
CA PHE A 482 -5.29 3.01 17.53
C PHE A 482 -6.23 1.86 17.15
N LEU A 483 -7.23 1.56 17.98
CA LEU A 483 -8.12 0.43 17.77
C LEU A 483 -9.35 0.84 16.95
N SER A 484 -9.81 -0.07 16.08
CA SER A 484 -11.09 0.07 15.39
C SER A 484 -12.26 -0.01 16.36
N LEU A 485 -13.42 0.52 15.96
CA LEU A 485 -14.63 0.48 16.79
C LEU A 485 -15.00 -0.96 17.20
N GLU A 486 -14.86 -1.92 16.28
CA GLU A 486 -15.12 -3.34 16.54
C GLU A 486 -14.15 -3.92 17.58
N ALA A 487 -12.90 -3.46 17.58
CA ALA A 487 -11.93 -3.84 18.59
C ALA A 487 -12.26 -3.20 19.95
N ILE A 488 -12.66 -1.93 19.99
CA ILE A 488 -13.12 -1.25 21.22
C ILE A 488 -14.35 -1.92 21.82
N ILE A 489 -15.35 -2.28 21.00
CA ILE A 489 -16.53 -3.02 21.46
C ILE A 489 -16.12 -4.39 22.02
N ALA A 490 -15.20 -5.11 21.37
CA ALA A 490 -14.70 -6.38 21.88
C ALA A 490 -13.95 -6.23 23.22
N VAL A 491 -13.11 -5.19 23.35
CA VAL A 491 -12.42 -4.84 24.61
C VAL A 491 -13.43 -4.59 25.73
N LYS A 492 -14.51 -3.85 25.43
CA LYS A 492 -15.61 -3.60 26.37
C LYS A 492 -16.28 -4.89 26.85
N HIS A 493 -16.33 -5.94 26.03
CA HIS A 493 -16.88 -7.24 26.41
C HIS A 493 -15.88 -8.21 27.07
N THR A 494 -14.60 -7.83 27.17
CA THR A 494 -13.54 -8.73 27.67
C THR A 494 -13.60 -8.91 29.19
N CYS A 495 -13.73 -7.81 29.96
CA CYS A 495 -13.88 -7.89 31.42
C CYS A 495 -14.57 -6.64 31.99
N LYS A 496 -15.07 -6.72 33.23
CA LYS A 496 -15.79 -5.61 33.89
C LYS A 496 -14.95 -4.34 34.06
N VAL A 497 -13.64 -4.48 34.27
CA VAL A 497 -12.71 -3.35 34.44
C VAL A 497 -12.60 -2.56 33.14
N LEU A 498 -12.33 -3.26 32.02
CA LEU A 498 -12.23 -2.64 30.69
C LEU A 498 -13.59 -2.12 30.21
N TYR A 499 -14.68 -2.83 30.52
CA TYR A 499 -16.05 -2.32 30.31
C TYR A 499 -16.24 -0.96 30.99
N GLY A 500 -15.94 -0.87 32.28
CA GLY A 500 -16.09 0.36 33.06
C GLY A 500 -15.13 1.46 32.62
N PHE A 501 -13.94 1.11 32.16
CA PHE A 501 -12.97 2.06 31.63
C PHE A 501 -13.43 2.66 30.30
N VAL A 502 -13.75 1.83 29.31
CA VAL A 502 -14.18 2.28 27.98
C VAL A 502 -15.46 3.11 28.08
N THR A 503 -16.40 2.72 28.95
CA THR A 503 -17.68 3.43 29.12
C THR A 503 -17.51 4.81 29.79
N ARG A 504 -16.51 4.99 30.67
CA ARG A 504 -16.26 6.26 31.36
C ARG A 504 -15.40 7.25 30.56
N ASN A 505 -14.77 6.81 29.47
CA ASN A 505 -13.81 7.60 28.70
C ASN A 505 -14.33 7.90 27.28
N PRO A 506 -15.19 8.92 27.09
CA PRO A 506 -15.79 9.26 25.80
C PRO A 506 -14.76 9.75 24.75
N SER A 507 -13.56 10.15 25.18
CA SER A 507 -12.45 10.53 24.30
C SER A 507 -12.05 9.44 23.30
N ILE A 508 -12.16 8.16 23.70
CA ILE A 508 -11.89 7.01 22.82
C ILE A 508 -12.83 7.04 21.60
N TYR A 509 -14.13 7.21 21.85
CA TYR A 509 -15.13 7.31 20.79
C TYR A 509 -15.05 8.61 20.00
N LYS A 510 -14.70 9.72 20.67
CA LYS A 510 -14.50 11.01 20.00
C LYS A 510 -13.47 10.90 18.88
N GLN A 511 -12.32 10.28 19.16
CA GLN A 511 -11.27 10.13 18.16
C GLN A 511 -11.71 9.25 16.99
N ILE A 512 -12.34 8.11 17.27
CA ILE A 512 -12.89 7.22 16.23
C ILE A 512 -13.91 7.98 15.36
N TYR A 513 -14.82 8.73 16.00
CA TYR A 513 -15.81 9.55 15.31
C TYR A 513 -15.14 10.58 14.40
N THR A 514 -14.25 11.41 14.95
CA THR A 514 -13.56 12.46 14.20
C THR A 514 -12.78 11.91 13.02
N THR A 515 -12.05 10.80 13.20
CA THR A 515 -11.19 10.24 12.16
C THR A 515 -11.99 9.57 11.04
N HIS A 516 -13.08 8.85 11.35
CA HIS A 516 -13.72 7.95 10.38
C HIS A 516 -15.14 8.32 9.97
N PHE A 517 -15.80 9.20 10.71
CA PHE A 517 -17.22 9.50 10.54
C PHE A 517 -17.51 11.00 10.44
N ASP A 518 -16.75 11.86 11.11
CA ASP A 518 -16.87 13.30 10.98
C ASP A 518 -16.50 13.72 9.54
N PRO A 519 -17.41 14.31 8.76
CA PRO A 519 -17.05 14.74 7.43
C PRO A 519 -16.17 15.99 7.41
N LYS A 520 -16.02 16.73 8.54
CA LYS A 520 -15.03 17.82 8.65
C LYS A 520 -13.58 17.32 8.57
N SER A 521 -13.32 16.05 8.89
CA SER A 521 -11.98 15.47 8.70
C SER A 521 -11.69 15.06 7.25
N PHE A 522 -12.71 15.07 6.40
CA PHE A 522 -12.60 14.65 4.99
C PHE A 522 -12.44 15.83 4.02
N PHE A 523 -13.03 16.98 4.33
CA PHE A 523 -12.99 18.18 3.49
C PHE A 523 -12.17 19.29 4.15
N ARG A 524 -11.36 19.99 3.34
CA ARG A 524 -10.64 21.21 3.75
C ARG A 524 -11.60 22.39 3.92
N THR A 525 -12.64 22.46 3.10
CA THR A 525 -13.61 23.55 3.13
C THR A 525 -14.89 23.11 3.87
N PRO A 526 -15.17 23.65 5.08
CA PRO A 526 -16.32 23.23 5.89
C PRO A 526 -17.67 23.44 5.20
N GLN A 527 -17.74 24.37 4.25
CA GLN A 527 -18.96 24.77 3.54
C GLN A 527 -19.52 23.68 2.61
N LYS A 528 -18.71 22.69 2.22
CA LYS A 528 -19.17 21.52 1.44
C LYS A 528 -19.89 20.48 2.31
N VAL A 529 -19.84 20.62 3.64
CA VAL A 529 -20.31 19.60 4.57
C VAL A 529 -21.54 20.06 5.34
N PHE A 530 -22.64 19.32 5.23
CA PHE A 530 -23.71 19.40 6.22
C PHE A 530 -23.32 18.53 7.43
N THR A 531 -22.77 19.12 8.48
CA THR A 531 -22.48 18.40 9.73
C THR A 531 -23.59 18.55 10.77
N TYR A 532 -23.88 17.47 11.48
CA TYR A 532 -24.41 17.55 12.85
C TYR A 532 -23.25 17.94 13.77
N GLU A 533 -23.41 19.01 14.54
CA GLU A 533 -22.62 19.13 15.75
C GLU A 533 -23.19 18.14 16.76
N ILE A 534 -22.41 17.10 17.09
CA ILE A 534 -22.71 16.27 18.26
C ILE A 534 -22.43 17.16 19.47
N SER A 535 -23.47 17.83 19.96
CA SER A 535 -23.38 18.80 21.05
C SER A 535 -23.14 18.15 22.42
N ASP A 536 -23.32 16.82 22.52
CA ASP A 536 -23.27 16.10 23.80
C ASP A 536 -22.20 14.99 23.82
N ILE A 537 -21.12 15.27 24.57
CA ILE A 537 -19.99 14.36 24.79
C ILE A 537 -20.45 13.04 25.44
N GLN A 538 -21.54 13.05 26.21
CA GLN A 538 -22.04 11.86 26.91
C GLN A 538 -22.69 10.84 25.97
N ASN A 539 -23.03 11.23 24.74
CA ASN A 539 -23.67 10.36 23.74
C ASN A 539 -22.74 9.96 22.58
N LEU A 540 -21.43 10.25 22.66
CA LEU A 540 -20.46 9.95 21.61
C LEU A 540 -20.35 8.46 21.27
N GLU A 541 -20.46 7.55 22.26
CA GLU A 541 -20.49 6.11 22.00
C GLU A 541 -21.68 5.76 21.09
N LYS A 542 -22.89 6.15 21.48
CA LYS A 542 -24.12 5.88 20.71
C LYS A 542 -24.05 6.48 19.32
N ALA A 543 -23.58 7.72 19.19
CA ALA A 543 -23.43 8.38 17.91
C ALA A 543 -22.41 7.66 16.99
N THR A 544 -21.26 7.24 17.54
CA THR A 544 -20.23 6.50 16.80
C THR A 544 -20.72 5.13 16.34
N VAL A 545 -21.40 4.40 17.22
CA VAL A 545 -22.01 3.11 16.90
C VAL A 545 -23.11 3.27 15.85
N ASN A 546 -23.95 4.32 15.94
CA ASN A 546 -24.97 4.59 14.93
C ASN A 546 -24.34 4.92 13.58
N ALA A 547 -23.35 5.80 13.54
CA ALA A 547 -22.64 6.15 12.32
C ALA A 547 -21.98 4.93 11.65
N TRP A 548 -21.40 4.03 12.46
CA TRP A 548 -20.87 2.76 11.97
C TRP A 548 -21.95 1.84 11.39
N ARG A 549 -23.10 1.69 12.07
CA ARG A 549 -24.23 0.90 11.57
C ARG A 549 -24.75 1.45 10.25
N VAL A 550 -24.97 2.75 10.17
CA VAL A 550 -25.42 3.42 8.95
C VAL A 550 -24.41 3.21 7.83
N ARG A 551 -23.11 3.41 8.08
CA ARG A 551 -22.04 3.11 7.09
C ARG A 551 -22.08 1.65 6.63
N LYS A 552 -22.30 0.70 7.54
CA LYS A 552 -22.46 -0.72 7.20
C LYS A 552 -23.70 -0.97 6.32
N ASN A 553 -24.82 -0.28 6.59
CA ASN A 553 -26.04 -0.37 5.79
C ASN A 553 -25.84 0.19 4.37
N TRP A 554 -25.11 1.30 4.22
CA TRP A 554 -24.68 1.80 2.91
C TRP A 554 -23.86 0.75 2.14
N ARG A 555 -22.90 0.10 2.80
CA ARG A 555 -22.06 -0.94 2.15
C ARG A 555 -22.87 -2.16 1.71
N MET A 556 -23.78 -2.62 2.57
CA MET A 556 -24.51 -3.87 2.37
C MET A 556 -25.86 -3.70 1.67
N MET A 557 -26.29 -2.45 1.41
CA MET A 557 -27.60 -2.14 0.86
C MET A 557 -28.77 -2.74 1.67
N ARG A 558 -28.67 -2.71 3.01
CA ARG A 558 -29.69 -3.30 3.91
C ARG A 558 -30.52 -2.24 4.62
N GLY A 559 -31.79 -2.56 4.87
CA GLY A 559 -32.68 -1.75 5.71
C GLY A 559 -33.09 -0.42 5.07
N ILE A 560 -33.25 -0.39 3.73
CA ILE A 560 -33.51 0.84 3.00
C ILE A 560 -35.00 1.16 3.05
N LYS A 561 -35.38 2.22 3.77
CA LYS A 561 -36.72 2.81 3.60
C LYS A 561 -36.69 3.68 2.34
N HIS A 562 -37.63 3.44 1.44
CA HIS A 562 -37.77 4.20 0.19
C HIS A 562 -39.02 5.08 0.26
N GLU A 563 -38.81 6.40 0.21
CA GLU A 563 -39.87 7.39 0.09
C GLU A 563 -39.82 8.02 -1.31
N THR A 564 -40.98 8.30 -1.88
CA THR A 564 -41.08 8.96 -3.19
C THR A 564 -42.09 10.08 -3.16
N LEU A 565 -41.80 11.17 -3.88
CA LEU A 565 -42.69 12.31 -4.00
C LEU A 565 -42.60 12.94 -5.38
N LYS A 566 -43.76 13.07 -6.04
CA LYS A 566 -43.90 13.81 -7.31
C LYS A 566 -44.05 15.30 -7.00
N LEU A 567 -43.19 16.13 -7.59
CA LEU A 567 -43.16 17.58 -7.34
C LEU A 567 -43.63 18.40 -8.54
N THR A 568 -43.26 17.96 -9.73
CA THR A 568 -43.58 18.63 -11.00
C THR A 568 -43.66 17.58 -12.11
N ILE A 569 -44.11 18.00 -13.30
CA ILE A 569 -44.08 17.17 -14.52
C ILE A 569 -42.73 17.26 -15.26
N CYS A 570 -41.90 18.24 -14.91
CA CYS A 570 -40.60 18.50 -15.51
C CYS A 570 -39.46 17.83 -14.71
N SER A 571 -38.28 17.65 -15.31
CA SER A 571 -37.14 17.01 -14.66
C SER A 571 -36.69 17.70 -13.37
N ILE A 572 -36.35 16.94 -12.33
CA ILE A 572 -35.54 17.44 -11.20
C ILE A 572 -34.07 17.20 -11.54
N ASP A 573 -33.38 18.26 -11.95
CA ASP A 573 -31.99 18.21 -12.44
C ASP A 573 -30.96 18.72 -11.42
N GLN A 574 -31.40 19.28 -10.28
CA GLN A 574 -30.52 19.65 -9.18
C GLN A 574 -31.22 19.49 -7.82
N ILE A 575 -30.51 18.89 -6.85
CA ILE A 575 -30.93 18.76 -5.46
C ILE A 575 -29.82 19.31 -4.56
N GLN A 576 -30.19 20.07 -3.52
CA GLN A 576 -29.24 20.61 -2.54
C GLN A 576 -29.85 20.62 -1.12
N PHE A 577 -29.00 20.58 -0.10
CA PHE A 577 -29.43 20.79 1.28
C PHE A 577 -29.71 22.27 1.54
N SER A 578 -30.69 22.53 2.40
CA SER A 578 -30.94 23.81 3.04
C SER A 578 -31.09 23.63 4.55
N MET A 579 -31.45 24.69 5.28
CA MET A 579 -31.44 24.70 6.75
C MET A 579 -32.20 23.53 7.38
N GLY A 580 -31.62 22.89 8.40
CA GLY A 580 -32.33 21.88 9.20
C GLY A 580 -32.70 20.60 8.44
N ARG A 581 -31.81 20.09 7.57
CA ARG A 581 -32.01 18.86 6.76
C ARG A 581 -33.10 18.98 5.68
N SER A 582 -33.62 20.19 5.41
CA SER A 582 -34.58 20.41 4.33
C SER A 582 -33.90 20.33 2.96
N ILE A 583 -34.63 19.83 1.97
CA ILE A 583 -34.13 19.63 0.61
C ILE A 583 -34.69 20.73 -0.30
N LEU A 584 -33.85 21.30 -1.15
CA LEU A 584 -34.28 22.13 -2.27
C LEU A 584 -34.13 21.31 -3.55
N ALA A 585 -35.24 21.18 -4.27
CA ALA A 585 -35.30 20.47 -5.53
C ALA A 585 -35.60 21.45 -6.66
N VAL A 586 -34.73 21.44 -7.66
CA VAL A 586 -34.74 22.43 -8.73
C VAL A 586 -35.08 21.72 -10.03
N SER A 587 -36.06 22.29 -10.73
CA SER A 587 -36.39 21.95 -12.10
C SER A 587 -36.03 23.13 -12.98
N ARG A 588 -34.90 23.07 -13.70
CA ARG A 588 -34.49 24.13 -14.62
C ARG A 588 -35.38 24.18 -15.84
N SER A 589 -35.86 23.03 -16.30
CA SER A 589 -36.82 22.94 -17.42
C SER A 589 -38.22 23.42 -17.03
N GLY A 590 -38.62 23.25 -15.77
CA GLY A 590 -39.90 23.71 -15.25
C GLY A 590 -39.88 25.11 -14.61
N ASN A 591 -38.73 25.78 -14.59
CA ASN A 591 -38.49 27.05 -13.90
C ASN A 591 -39.05 27.08 -12.47
N SER A 592 -38.87 25.98 -11.73
CA SER A 592 -39.44 25.84 -10.39
C SER A 592 -38.44 25.29 -9.38
N ILE A 593 -38.61 25.72 -8.14
CA ILE A 593 -37.75 25.34 -7.02
C ILE A 593 -38.66 24.96 -5.86
N HIS A 594 -38.67 23.68 -5.52
CA HIS A 594 -39.51 23.11 -4.48
C HIS A 594 -38.69 22.97 -3.19
N LYS A 595 -39.26 23.46 -2.09
CA LYS A 595 -38.64 23.37 -0.76
C LYS A 595 -39.35 22.29 0.05
N LEU A 596 -38.58 21.30 0.50
CA LEU A 596 -39.06 20.09 1.16
C LEU A 596 -38.51 20.00 2.57
N ASN A 597 -39.34 19.68 3.55
CA ASN A 597 -38.90 19.35 4.89
C ASN A 597 -38.18 17.99 4.91
N SER A 598 -37.60 17.64 6.05
CA SER A 598 -36.92 16.35 6.22
C SER A 598 -37.84 15.14 6.02
N ASP A 599 -39.15 15.30 6.24
CA ASP A 599 -40.20 14.29 6.03
C ASP A 599 -40.77 14.29 4.59
N MET A 600 -40.09 14.97 3.66
CA MET A 600 -40.50 15.18 2.27
C MET A 600 -41.73 16.09 2.09
N SER A 601 -42.34 16.66 3.14
CA SER A 601 -43.47 17.58 2.96
C SER A 601 -43.05 18.89 2.26
N VAL A 602 -43.84 19.34 1.29
CA VAL A 602 -43.58 20.58 0.54
C VAL A 602 -44.04 21.77 1.38
N PHE A 603 -43.13 22.68 1.72
CA PHE A 603 -43.46 23.90 2.48
C PHE A 603 -43.28 25.20 1.68
N GLY A 604 -42.80 25.12 0.43
CA GLY A 604 -42.73 26.29 -0.44
C GLY A 604 -42.33 25.95 -1.87
N ILE A 605 -42.79 26.78 -2.81
CA ILE A 605 -42.43 26.69 -4.22
C ILE A 605 -42.04 28.10 -4.69
N LEU A 606 -40.88 28.22 -5.32
CA LEU A 606 -40.44 29.43 -6.00
C LEU A 606 -40.47 29.20 -7.51
N LYS A 607 -40.98 30.19 -8.26
CA LYS A 607 -41.01 30.18 -9.73
C LYS A 607 -40.35 31.46 -10.25
N PRO A 608 -39.04 31.45 -10.53
CA PRO A 608 -38.37 32.57 -11.17
C PRO A 608 -39.00 32.88 -12.54
N ASN A 609 -38.98 34.16 -12.93
CA ASN A 609 -39.61 34.61 -14.18
C ASN A 609 -38.86 34.18 -15.44
N ASP A 610 -37.64 33.63 -15.29
CA ASP A 610 -36.79 33.21 -16.39
C ASP A 610 -36.11 31.87 -16.06
N GLN A 611 -35.49 31.26 -17.07
CA GLN A 611 -34.81 29.98 -17.00
C GLN A 611 -33.73 29.99 -15.91
N ILE A 612 -33.79 28.99 -15.05
CA ILE A 612 -32.81 28.79 -13.99
C ILE A 612 -31.54 28.21 -14.61
N LEU A 613 -30.41 28.91 -14.45
CA LEU A 613 -29.10 28.43 -14.88
C LEU A 613 -28.40 27.67 -13.76
N SER A 614 -28.46 28.20 -12.54
CA SER A 614 -27.78 27.62 -11.38
C SER A 614 -28.43 28.11 -10.10
N THR A 615 -28.23 27.36 -9.02
CA THR A 615 -28.76 27.72 -7.71
C THR A 615 -27.78 27.37 -6.60
N ARG A 616 -27.85 28.11 -5.49
CA ARG A 616 -27.10 27.82 -4.26
C ARG A 616 -27.85 28.28 -3.03
N TYR A 617 -27.86 27.44 -2.00
CA TYR A 617 -28.29 27.83 -0.66
C TYR A 617 -27.15 28.48 0.11
N ASP A 618 -27.46 29.61 0.73
CA ASP A 618 -26.55 30.40 1.57
C ASP A 618 -26.82 30.08 3.05
N TRP A 619 -25.82 29.53 3.72
CA TRP A 619 -25.96 29.09 5.10
C TRP A 619 -25.79 30.24 6.09
N VAL A 620 -25.01 31.27 5.74
CA VAL A 620 -24.70 32.40 6.60
C VAL A 620 -25.90 33.34 6.68
N TYR A 621 -26.40 33.76 5.52
CA TYR A 621 -27.51 34.69 5.39
C TYR A 621 -28.87 33.98 5.35
N ARG A 622 -28.89 32.64 5.35
CA ARG A 622 -30.10 31.80 5.29
C ARG A 622 -31.01 32.16 4.11
N ASN A 623 -30.39 32.56 3.01
CA ASN A 623 -31.05 32.95 1.79
C ASN A 623 -30.74 31.96 0.68
N PHE A 624 -31.35 32.18 -0.48
CA PHE A 624 -31.19 31.31 -1.61
C PHE A 624 -30.90 32.11 -2.87
N ALA A 625 -29.77 31.83 -3.51
CA ALA A 625 -29.30 32.50 -4.71
C ALA A 625 -29.72 31.70 -5.96
N VAL A 626 -30.33 32.39 -6.93
CA VAL A 626 -30.73 31.84 -8.22
C VAL A 626 -30.12 32.67 -9.32
N ALA A 627 -29.27 32.05 -10.15
CA ALA A 627 -28.82 32.65 -11.40
C ALA A 627 -29.79 32.28 -12.51
N THR A 628 -30.22 33.27 -13.29
CA THR A 628 -31.23 33.13 -14.34
C THR A 628 -30.72 33.60 -15.70
N ALA A 629 -31.38 33.16 -16.77
CA ALA A 629 -30.96 33.46 -18.14
C ALA A 629 -31.07 34.95 -18.53
N ASP A 630 -31.89 35.75 -17.85
CA ASP A 630 -31.93 37.21 -17.94
C ASP A 630 -30.72 37.95 -17.33
N HIS A 631 -29.67 37.21 -16.95
CA HIS A 631 -28.41 37.76 -16.46
C HIS A 631 -28.53 38.45 -15.09
N TYR A 632 -29.35 37.88 -14.20
CA TYR A 632 -29.42 38.27 -12.80
C TYR A 632 -29.13 37.11 -11.86
N VAL A 633 -28.49 37.42 -10.73
CA VAL A 633 -28.52 36.58 -9.53
C VAL A 633 -29.54 37.18 -8.57
N ARG A 634 -30.55 36.39 -8.21
CA ARG A 634 -31.63 36.77 -7.29
C ARG A 634 -31.45 36.06 -5.95
N TYR A 635 -31.40 36.83 -4.87
CA TYR A 635 -31.29 36.35 -3.50
C TYR A 635 -32.65 36.40 -2.82
N TYR A 636 -33.22 35.23 -2.52
CA TYR A 636 -34.52 35.06 -1.87
C TYR A 636 -34.33 34.80 -0.37
N ASN A 637 -34.88 35.66 0.49
CA ASN A 637 -34.90 35.44 1.94
C ASN A 637 -36.11 34.58 2.34
N ARG A 638 -35.98 33.69 3.32
CA ARG A 638 -37.17 33.02 3.89
C ARG A 638 -38.02 34.04 4.68
N PRO A 639 -39.36 34.07 4.54
CA PRO A 639 -40.22 33.25 3.67
C PRO A 639 -40.69 33.99 2.38
N ALA A 640 -40.19 35.19 2.11
CA ALA A 640 -40.76 36.09 1.11
C ALA A 640 -40.45 35.66 -0.34
N THR A 641 -41.37 35.96 -1.26
CA THR A 641 -41.13 36.00 -2.72
C THR A 641 -40.26 37.20 -3.11
N ALA A 642 -40.10 38.17 -2.21
CA ALA A 642 -39.22 39.31 -2.40
C ALA A 642 -37.76 38.85 -2.50
N TYR A 643 -37.05 39.42 -3.48
CA TYR A 643 -35.66 39.13 -3.72
C TYR A 643 -34.86 40.41 -3.96
N VAL A 644 -33.57 40.35 -3.66
CA VAL A 644 -32.59 41.33 -4.13
C VAL A 644 -31.92 40.75 -5.35
N SER A 645 -31.85 41.51 -6.44
CA SER A 645 -31.19 41.08 -7.67
C SER A 645 -29.89 41.84 -7.90
N LYS A 646 -28.86 41.13 -8.34
CA LYS A 646 -27.61 41.70 -8.86
C LYS A 646 -27.41 41.30 -10.30
N ARG A 647 -26.99 42.24 -11.14
CA ARG A 647 -26.74 41.97 -12.55
C ARG A 647 -25.43 41.20 -12.69
N ILE A 648 -25.42 40.24 -13.61
CA ILE A 648 -24.23 39.45 -13.94
C ILE A 648 -23.95 39.49 -15.46
N PRO A 649 -22.72 39.19 -15.89
CA PRO A 649 -22.42 39.01 -17.30
C PRO A 649 -23.15 37.80 -17.92
N ILE A 650 -23.15 37.76 -19.24
CA ILE A 650 -23.70 36.65 -20.01
C ILE A 650 -22.72 35.47 -19.96
N PHE A 651 -23.19 34.35 -19.41
CA PHE A 651 -22.46 33.09 -19.36
C PHE A 651 -23.33 31.95 -19.90
N SER A 652 -22.73 31.03 -20.65
CA SER A 652 -23.41 29.82 -21.13
C SER A 652 -23.64 28.78 -20.03
N GLY A 653 -22.87 28.86 -18.95
CA GLY A 653 -23.03 28.01 -17.75
C GLY A 653 -22.50 28.71 -16.50
N ILE A 654 -23.11 28.43 -15.34
CA ILE A 654 -22.77 29.09 -14.08
C ILE A 654 -22.67 28.04 -12.96
N ASN A 655 -21.59 28.09 -12.19
CA ASN A 655 -21.48 27.38 -10.91
C ASN A 655 -21.13 28.35 -9.79
N PHE A 656 -21.90 28.32 -8.70
CA PHE A 656 -21.60 29.13 -7.52
C PHE A 656 -20.48 28.51 -6.69
N ILE A 657 -19.43 29.27 -6.43
CA ILE A 657 -18.28 28.85 -5.64
C ILE A 657 -18.45 29.25 -4.17
N SER A 658 -18.91 30.47 -3.95
CA SER A 658 -19.29 31.00 -2.64
C SER A 658 -20.50 31.92 -2.77
N GLU A 659 -20.94 32.51 -1.66
CA GLU A 659 -22.05 33.47 -1.61
C GLU A 659 -21.76 34.73 -2.43
N ARG A 660 -20.47 35.06 -2.58
CA ARG A 660 -19.97 36.28 -3.22
C ARG A 660 -19.30 36.02 -4.57
N LYS A 661 -19.03 34.75 -4.92
CA LYS A 661 -18.25 34.40 -6.11
C LYS A 661 -18.88 33.25 -6.88
N MET A 662 -18.84 33.36 -8.19
CA MET A 662 -19.25 32.30 -9.11
C MET A 662 -18.20 32.12 -10.19
N VAL A 663 -18.21 30.95 -10.82
CA VAL A 663 -17.56 30.75 -12.11
C VAL A 663 -18.58 30.73 -13.23
N GLY A 664 -18.24 31.46 -14.29
CA GLY A 664 -18.96 31.48 -15.56
C GLY A 664 -18.20 30.72 -16.64
N LEU A 665 -18.93 30.06 -17.51
CA LEU A 665 -18.44 29.36 -18.70
C LEU A 665 -18.84 30.17 -19.95
N ASN A 666 -17.94 30.40 -20.90
CA ASN A 666 -18.28 30.76 -22.27
C ASN A 666 -17.37 30.05 -23.26
N VAL A 667 -17.92 29.18 -24.11
CA VAL A 667 -17.20 28.45 -25.17
C VAL A 667 -15.86 27.89 -24.70
N SER A 668 -14.72 28.57 -24.90
CA SER A 668 -13.37 28.14 -24.54
C SER A 668 -12.75 28.88 -23.34
N GLU A 669 -13.50 29.77 -22.68
CA GLU A 669 -13.04 30.59 -21.57
C GLU A 669 -13.87 30.36 -20.30
N GLY A 670 -13.16 30.26 -19.18
CA GLY A 670 -13.72 30.21 -17.84
C GLY A 670 -13.51 31.53 -17.12
N TYR A 671 -14.44 31.94 -16.27
CA TYR A 671 -14.38 33.24 -15.61
C TYR A 671 -14.64 33.14 -14.13
N LEU A 672 -13.84 33.80 -13.30
CA LEU A 672 -14.16 34.03 -11.89
C LEU A 672 -14.81 35.41 -11.75
N TYR A 673 -16.07 35.44 -11.29
CA TYR A 673 -16.83 36.67 -11.09
C TYR A 673 -17.13 36.89 -9.61
N ASN A 674 -16.85 38.11 -9.14
CA ASN A 674 -17.26 38.57 -7.82
C ASN A 674 -18.64 39.24 -7.93
N ILE A 675 -19.66 38.55 -7.42
CA ILE A 675 -21.06 38.98 -7.45
C ILE A 675 -21.26 40.19 -6.55
N GLU A 676 -20.51 40.30 -5.45
CA GLU A 676 -20.67 41.41 -4.52
C GLU A 676 -20.14 42.71 -5.10
N ALA A 677 -18.93 42.66 -5.66
CA ALA A 677 -18.24 43.79 -6.27
C ALA A 677 -18.63 44.03 -7.75
N GLU A 678 -19.51 43.20 -8.30
CA GLU A 678 -19.95 43.21 -9.70
C GLU A 678 -18.78 43.27 -10.71
N LYS A 679 -17.73 42.49 -10.45
CA LYS A 679 -16.46 42.58 -11.17
C LYS A 679 -15.90 41.21 -11.58
N MET A 680 -15.35 41.15 -12.79
CA MET A 680 -14.51 40.04 -13.27
C MET A 680 -13.16 40.05 -12.56
N GLU A 681 -12.84 38.97 -11.85
CA GLU A 681 -11.56 38.85 -11.13
C GLU A 681 -10.49 38.18 -12.01
N ASN A 682 -10.80 37.04 -12.63
CA ASN A 682 -9.86 36.26 -13.43
C ASN A 682 -10.52 35.61 -14.65
N ILE A 683 -9.72 35.32 -15.68
CA ILE A 683 -10.11 34.58 -16.88
C ILE A 683 -9.17 33.39 -17.05
N TYR A 684 -9.72 32.19 -17.23
CA TYR A 684 -9.01 30.92 -17.35
C TYR A 684 -9.15 30.37 -18.77
N ARG A 685 -8.02 30.03 -19.38
CA ARG A 685 -7.93 29.58 -20.79
C ARG A 685 -7.00 28.37 -20.87
N PRO A 686 -7.51 27.12 -20.81
CA PRO A 686 -6.65 25.94 -20.79
C PRO A 686 -6.02 25.68 -22.15
N ASP A 687 -6.83 25.82 -23.21
CA ASP A 687 -6.43 25.72 -24.59
C ASP A 687 -7.50 26.40 -25.48
N ARG A 688 -7.50 26.12 -26.80
CA ARG A 688 -8.49 26.65 -27.75
C ARG A 688 -9.75 25.80 -27.87
N THR A 689 -9.87 24.72 -27.10
CA THR A 689 -11.01 23.80 -27.18
C THR A 689 -12.14 24.27 -26.26
N PRO A 690 -13.41 23.97 -26.61
CA PRO A 690 -14.53 24.33 -25.75
C PRO A 690 -14.42 23.67 -24.37
N LEU A 691 -14.78 24.43 -23.34
CA LEU A 691 -14.89 23.97 -21.98
C LEU A 691 -16.21 23.23 -21.79
N THR A 692 -16.14 22.05 -21.19
CA THR A 692 -17.32 21.26 -20.82
C THR A 692 -17.82 21.60 -19.43
N TYR A 693 -16.91 21.99 -18.51
CA TYR A 693 -17.25 22.26 -17.12
C TYR A 693 -16.17 23.12 -16.43
N ILE A 694 -16.59 23.91 -15.44
CA ILE A 694 -15.71 24.71 -14.58
C ILE A 694 -16.24 24.75 -13.15
N ASN A 695 -15.39 24.50 -12.16
CA ASN A 695 -15.76 24.63 -10.75
C ASN A 695 -14.53 24.84 -9.84
N GLU A 696 -14.77 25.12 -8.56
CA GLU A 696 -13.73 25.18 -7.52
C GLU A 696 -13.56 23.83 -6.82
N THR A 697 -12.30 23.44 -6.60
CA THR A 697 -11.93 22.27 -5.80
C THR A 697 -11.89 22.58 -4.31
N ASP A 698 -11.86 21.55 -3.47
CA ASP A 698 -11.86 21.68 -2.01
C ASP A 698 -10.62 22.42 -1.43
N ASN A 699 -9.51 22.45 -2.16
CA ASN A 699 -8.32 23.23 -1.82
C ASN A 699 -8.34 24.67 -2.38
N GLY A 700 -9.43 25.08 -3.04
CA GLY A 700 -9.61 26.43 -3.56
C GLY A 700 -9.02 26.69 -4.94
N ASN A 701 -8.54 25.68 -5.66
CA ASN A 701 -8.14 25.84 -7.06
C ASN A 701 -9.36 25.90 -7.98
N ILE A 702 -9.24 26.60 -9.10
CA ILE A 702 -10.25 26.55 -10.16
C ILE A 702 -9.85 25.46 -11.15
N VAL A 703 -10.78 24.58 -11.50
CA VAL A 703 -10.54 23.52 -12.48
C VAL A 703 -11.47 23.67 -13.67
N THR A 704 -10.88 23.57 -14.85
CA THR A 704 -11.59 23.52 -16.13
C THR A 704 -11.45 22.15 -16.78
N LEU A 705 -12.54 21.65 -17.33
CA LEU A 705 -12.59 20.45 -18.17
C LEU A 705 -12.85 20.88 -19.62
N THR A 706 -12.18 20.25 -20.57
CA THR A 706 -12.32 20.57 -22.00
C THR A 706 -12.91 19.41 -22.81
N GLU A 707 -13.39 19.72 -24.02
CA GLU A 707 -13.85 18.72 -24.99
C GLU A 707 -12.74 17.81 -25.52
N SER A 708 -11.47 18.24 -25.43
CA SER A 708 -10.29 17.42 -25.73
C SER A 708 -9.90 16.46 -24.61
N GLY A 709 -10.65 16.44 -23.50
CA GLY A 709 -10.34 15.60 -22.35
C GLY A 709 -9.22 16.16 -21.45
N ASN A 710 -8.81 17.41 -21.61
CA ASN A 710 -7.86 18.04 -20.70
C ASN A 710 -8.53 18.43 -19.38
N VAL A 711 -7.79 18.26 -18.28
CA VAL A 711 -8.10 18.79 -16.96
C VAL A 711 -7.02 19.80 -16.60
N THR A 712 -7.41 21.02 -16.24
CA THR A 712 -6.46 22.10 -15.95
C THR A 712 -6.84 22.79 -14.64
N TRP A 713 -5.87 22.92 -13.74
CA TRP A 713 -5.99 23.58 -12.45
C TRP A 713 -5.34 24.96 -12.51
N TYR A 714 -6.00 25.93 -11.89
CA TYR A 714 -5.53 27.30 -11.76
C TYR A 714 -5.52 27.73 -10.29
N ASP A 715 -4.56 28.57 -9.94
CA ASP A 715 -4.61 29.29 -8.68
C ASP A 715 -5.80 30.26 -8.73
N LYS A 716 -6.75 30.20 -7.81
CA LYS A 716 -7.90 31.11 -7.82
C LYS A 716 -7.54 32.60 -7.87
N ARG A 717 -6.38 32.97 -7.32
CA ARG A 717 -5.90 34.36 -7.23
C ARG A 717 -5.31 34.86 -8.54
N SER A 718 -4.92 33.98 -9.47
CA SER A 718 -4.25 34.39 -10.72
C SER A 718 -4.60 33.45 -11.88
N PRO A 719 -4.55 33.90 -13.14
CA PRO A 719 -4.82 33.01 -14.27
C PRO A 719 -3.69 31.97 -14.53
N LYS A 720 -2.74 31.79 -13.60
CA LYS A 720 -1.63 30.85 -13.75
C LYS A 720 -2.12 29.42 -13.62
N ILE A 721 -1.73 28.59 -14.59
CA ILE A 721 -1.91 27.15 -14.56
C ILE A 721 -0.99 26.58 -13.47
N VAL A 722 -1.58 25.86 -12.53
CA VAL A 722 -0.87 25.11 -11.47
C VAL A 722 -0.53 23.72 -11.97
N LEU A 723 -1.48 23.09 -12.69
CA LEU A 723 -1.38 21.73 -13.17
C LEU A 723 -2.20 21.57 -14.45
N GLN A 724 -1.73 20.74 -15.37
CA GLN A 724 -2.49 20.37 -16.57
C GLN A 724 -2.19 18.91 -16.91
N THR A 725 -3.23 18.11 -17.12
CA THR A 725 -3.08 16.72 -17.56
C THR A 725 -2.82 16.64 -19.06
N LYS A 726 -2.35 15.49 -19.52
CA LYS A 726 -2.42 15.15 -20.95
C LYS A 726 -3.89 14.97 -21.37
N PRO A 727 -4.21 15.16 -22.67
CA PRO A 727 -5.54 14.92 -23.20
C PRO A 727 -5.94 13.46 -23.09
N PHE A 728 -7.18 13.20 -22.70
CA PHE A 728 -7.78 11.86 -22.67
C PHE A 728 -8.57 11.62 -23.95
N SER A 729 -8.83 10.34 -24.26
CA SER A 729 -9.60 9.96 -25.46
C SER A 729 -11.03 10.51 -25.44
N GLU A 730 -11.59 10.72 -24.25
CA GLU A 730 -12.97 11.15 -24.04
C GLU A 730 -13.04 12.39 -23.18
N ALA A 731 -13.99 13.28 -23.48
CA ALA A 731 -14.18 14.52 -22.75
C ALA A 731 -14.74 14.27 -21.35
N PHE A 732 -14.11 14.85 -20.34
CA PHE A 732 -14.68 14.94 -19.00
C PHE A 732 -15.87 15.91 -18.99
N VAL A 733 -16.90 15.62 -18.20
CA VAL A 733 -18.16 16.38 -18.19
C VAL A 733 -18.54 16.93 -16.81
N THR A 734 -17.99 16.36 -15.75
CA THR A 734 -18.21 16.81 -14.37
C THR A 734 -17.07 16.32 -13.50
N PHE A 735 -16.83 17.02 -12.39
CA PHE A 735 -15.95 16.53 -11.34
C PHE A 735 -16.45 16.95 -9.96
N ASP A 736 -15.92 16.29 -8.94
CA ASP A 736 -15.93 16.79 -7.56
C ASP A 736 -14.56 16.48 -6.92
N SER A 737 -14.28 17.04 -5.76
CA SER A 737 -12.96 16.96 -5.12
C SER A 737 -13.05 16.87 -3.60
N PHE A 738 -12.10 16.17 -2.99
CA PHE A 738 -11.92 16.06 -1.54
C PHE A 738 -10.43 16.10 -1.20
N GLY A 739 -10.02 16.88 -0.21
CA GLY A 739 -8.61 16.98 0.18
C GLY A 739 -7.72 17.39 -1.00
N ASP A 740 -6.73 16.55 -1.31
CA ASP A 740 -5.81 16.72 -2.45
C ASP A 740 -6.26 15.96 -3.71
N TYR A 741 -7.48 15.43 -3.74
CA TYR A 741 -7.94 14.56 -4.83
C TYR A 741 -9.10 15.18 -5.61
N LEU A 742 -9.15 14.90 -6.90
CA LEU A 742 -10.24 15.25 -7.81
C LEU A 742 -10.71 13.99 -8.53
N ILE A 743 -12.03 13.77 -8.61
CA ILE A 743 -12.60 12.68 -9.40
C ILE A 743 -13.44 13.30 -10.51
N ALA A 744 -13.02 13.06 -11.75
CA ALA A 744 -13.72 13.49 -12.96
C ALA A 744 -14.42 12.30 -13.62
N GLY A 745 -15.58 12.56 -14.23
CA GLY A 745 -16.33 11.58 -15.00
C GLY A 745 -16.44 12.01 -16.46
N ASP A 746 -16.34 11.07 -17.37
CA ASP A 746 -16.33 11.32 -18.82
C ASP A 746 -17.64 10.98 -19.54
N LYS A 747 -17.64 11.16 -20.87
CA LYS A 747 -18.77 10.80 -21.75
C LYS A 747 -18.96 9.29 -21.94
N SER A 748 -17.94 8.48 -21.68
CA SER A 748 -17.98 7.01 -21.87
C SER A 748 -18.52 6.24 -20.66
N GLY A 749 -18.57 6.89 -19.49
CA GLY A 749 -18.96 6.25 -18.23
C GLY A 749 -17.76 5.83 -17.37
N LYS A 750 -16.57 6.33 -17.71
CA LYS A 750 -15.34 6.17 -16.95
C LYS A 750 -15.21 7.31 -15.94
N ILE A 751 -14.69 6.97 -14.76
CA ILE A 751 -14.20 7.93 -13.78
C ILE A 751 -12.68 7.86 -13.70
N VAL A 752 -12.06 9.02 -13.51
CA VAL A 752 -10.62 9.17 -13.33
C VAL A 752 -10.38 10.00 -12.08
N MET A 753 -9.48 9.52 -11.23
CA MET A 753 -9.03 10.21 -10.03
C MET A 753 -7.64 10.78 -10.25
N PHE A 754 -7.50 12.05 -9.89
CA PHE A 754 -6.26 12.82 -9.99
C PHE A 754 -5.79 13.21 -8.59
N ASP A 755 -4.48 13.14 -8.37
CA ASP A 755 -3.83 13.82 -7.26
C ASP A 755 -3.52 15.25 -7.70
N GLN A 756 -4.05 16.26 -7.02
CA GLN A 756 -3.89 17.65 -7.42
C GLN A 756 -2.45 18.17 -7.28
N ARG A 757 -1.52 17.33 -6.79
CA ARG A 757 -0.08 17.61 -6.69
C ARG A 757 0.72 17.00 -7.84
N ASN A 758 0.15 16.07 -8.61
CA ASN A 758 0.83 15.34 -9.67
C ASN A 758 -0.05 15.31 -10.95
N PRO A 759 0.49 15.63 -12.14
CA PRO A 759 -0.31 15.60 -13.37
C PRO A 759 -0.77 14.20 -13.80
N ASP A 760 -0.21 13.15 -13.21
CA ASP A 760 -0.52 11.76 -13.55
C ASP A 760 -1.86 11.29 -13.00
N THR A 761 -2.48 10.35 -13.71
CA THR A 761 -3.66 9.64 -13.24
C THR A 761 -3.31 8.80 -12.03
N TYR A 762 -4.03 9.01 -10.94
CA TYR A 762 -3.89 8.16 -9.77
C TYR A 762 -4.65 6.84 -9.96
N PHE A 763 -5.85 6.91 -10.52
CA PHE A 763 -6.69 5.74 -10.72
C PHE A 763 -7.77 5.95 -11.80
N GLU A 764 -8.18 4.86 -12.44
CA GLU A 764 -9.24 4.85 -13.46
C GLU A 764 -10.20 3.67 -13.27
N ARG A 765 -11.50 3.89 -13.49
CA ARG A 765 -12.51 2.80 -13.47
C ARG A 765 -13.71 3.11 -14.36
N ILE A 766 -14.18 2.08 -15.05
CA ILE A 766 -15.44 2.12 -15.80
C ILE A 766 -16.59 1.87 -14.82
N VAL A 767 -17.52 2.81 -14.70
CA VAL A 767 -18.67 2.74 -13.78
C VAL A 767 -19.93 2.29 -14.51
N GLY A 768 -20.05 2.66 -15.78
CA GLY A 768 -21.15 2.29 -16.66
C GLY A 768 -20.77 2.53 -18.12
N THR A 769 -21.74 2.41 -19.01
CA THR A 769 -21.55 2.52 -20.47
C THR A 769 -22.03 3.84 -21.07
N LYS A 770 -22.53 4.76 -20.23
CA LYS A 770 -23.13 6.03 -20.63
C LYS A 770 -22.38 7.20 -20.00
N ARG A 771 -22.64 8.40 -20.52
CA ARG A 771 -22.12 9.65 -19.94
C ARG A 771 -22.36 9.72 -18.43
N ILE A 772 -21.30 10.02 -17.67
CA ILE A 772 -21.43 10.39 -16.26
C ILE A 772 -22.21 11.70 -16.16
N LYS A 773 -23.37 11.69 -15.48
CA LYS A 773 -24.21 12.88 -15.32
C LYS A 773 -23.76 13.73 -14.15
N GLN A 774 -23.40 13.10 -13.04
CA GLN A 774 -23.02 13.80 -11.81
C GLN A 774 -22.07 12.94 -10.97
N ILE A 775 -21.10 13.60 -10.34
CA ILE A 775 -20.30 13.07 -9.24
C ILE A 775 -20.60 13.92 -8.02
N CYS A 776 -20.85 13.28 -6.88
CA CYS A 776 -21.12 13.96 -5.63
C CYS A 776 -20.27 13.32 -4.53
N MET A 777 -19.54 14.13 -3.76
CA MET A 777 -18.73 13.68 -2.63
C MET A 777 -19.37 14.07 -1.30
N GLY A 778 -19.21 13.21 -0.29
CA GLY A 778 -19.70 13.47 1.04
C GLY A 778 -19.37 12.33 1.99
N CYS A 779 -19.19 12.62 3.29
CA CYS A 779 -19.19 11.59 4.34
C CYS A 779 -18.24 10.40 4.10
N HIS A 780 -16.99 10.67 3.69
CA HIS A 780 -15.99 9.64 3.35
C HIS A 780 -16.47 8.66 2.25
N ARG A 781 -17.23 9.16 1.29
CA ARG A 781 -17.66 8.44 0.09
C ARG A 781 -17.88 9.40 -1.08
N PHE A 782 -17.96 8.84 -2.28
CA PHE A 782 -18.53 9.54 -3.42
C PHE A 782 -19.54 8.66 -4.11
N SER A 783 -20.51 9.31 -4.75
CA SER A 783 -21.52 8.66 -5.56
C SER A 783 -21.46 9.21 -6.97
N VAL A 784 -21.64 8.31 -7.94
CA VAL A 784 -21.58 8.57 -9.37
C VAL A 784 -22.93 8.23 -9.96
N LEU A 785 -23.53 9.20 -10.64
CA LEU A 785 -24.73 9.00 -11.44
C LEU A 785 -24.33 8.85 -12.91
N CYS A 786 -24.63 7.69 -13.47
CA CYS A 786 -24.46 7.36 -14.88
C CYS A 786 -25.83 6.90 -15.44
N GLU A 787 -25.95 5.61 -15.73
CA GLU A 787 -27.23 4.92 -15.94
C GLU A 787 -27.86 4.47 -14.62
N ASN A 788 -27.00 4.15 -13.64
CA ASN A 788 -27.36 3.80 -12.27
C ASN A 788 -26.63 4.73 -11.29
N VAL A 789 -27.06 4.71 -10.04
CA VAL A 789 -26.32 5.36 -8.95
C VAL A 789 -25.35 4.34 -8.35
N SER A 790 -24.07 4.59 -8.51
CA SER A 790 -23.00 3.81 -7.87
C SER A 790 -22.36 4.61 -6.75
N SER A 791 -21.89 3.96 -5.70
CA SER A 791 -21.15 4.60 -4.61
C SER A 791 -19.84 3.88 -4.34
N PHE A 792 -18.87 4.67 -3.87
CA PHE A 792 -17.53 4.24 -3.56
C PHE A 792 -17.18 4.82 -2.20
N GLU A 793 -16.71 3.98 -1.28
CA GLU A 793 -16.14 4.51 -0.04
C GLU A 793 -14.80 5.17 -0.29
N CYS A 794 -14.53 6.29 0.34
CA CYS A 794 -13.23 6.93 0.31
C CYS A 794 -12.44 6.52 1.56
N TYR A 795 -11.19 6.15 1.35
CA TYR A 795 -10.16 5.97 2.36
C TYR A 795 -9.07 7.01 2.10
N GLN A 796 -8.13 7.17 3.04
CA GLN A 796 -6.95 8.01 2.78
C GLN A 796 -6.25 7.49 1.52
N ASN A 797 -6.17 8.35 0.50
CA ASN A 797 -5.50 8.11 -0.79
C ASN A 797 -6.12 7.02 -1.68
N TRP A 798 -7.31 6.48 -1.37
CA TRP A 798 -7.90 5.40 -2.16
C TRP A 798 -9.42 5.43 -2.11
N PHE A 799 -10.09 4.87 -3.12
CA PHE A 799 -11.51 4.58 -3.00
C PHE A 799 -11.83 3.10 -3.19
N GLY A 800 -12.73 2.61 -2.33
CA GLY A 800 -13.07 1.22 -2.19
C GLY A 800 -13.85 0.63 -3.36
N ARG A 801 -14.45 -0.52 -3.10
CA ARG A 801 -15.27 -1.25 -4.05
C ARG A 801 -16.50 -0.44 -4.45
N GLN A 802 -16.87 -0.52 -5.73
CA GLN A 802 -18.14 -0.03 -6.24
C GLN A 802 -19.30 -0.79 -5.59
N SER A 803 -20.23 -0.06 -4.98
CA SER A 803 -21.53 -0.56 -4.55
C SER A 803 -22.61 0.07 -5.42
N LEU A 804 -23.41 -0.76 -6.09
CA LEU A 804 -24.55 -0.30 -6.86
C LEU A 804 -25.68 0.06 -5.89
N LEU A 805 -25.99 1.35 -5.74
CA LEU A 805 -26.98 1.83 -4.78
C LEU A 805 -28.40 1.71 -5.31
N VAL A 806 -28.61 2.00 -6.60
CA VAL A 806 -29.96 2.01 -7.17
C VAL A 806 -29.94 1.45 -8.59
N PRO A 807 -30.33 0.19 -8.78
CA PRO A 807 -30.52 -0.40 -10.12
C PRO A 807 -31.87 -0.05 -10.78
N GLN A 808 -32.78 0.65 -10.09
CA GLN A 808 -34.20 0.78 -10.50
C GLN A 808 -34.69 2.21 -10.82
N ILE A 809 -33.85 3.26 -10.76
CA ILE A 809 -34.25 4.62 -11.17
C ILE A 809 -33.61 4.92 -12.54
N SER A 810 -34.16 4.31 -13.59
CA SER A 810 -33.65 4.43 -14.98
C SER A 810 -33.64 5.87 -15.53
N ASN A 811 -34.36 6.79 -14.87
CA ASN A 811 -34.52 8.18 -15.27
C ASN A 811 -33.85 9.18 -14.31
N ALA A 812 -32.90 8.74 -13.47
CA ALA A 812 -32.22 9.63 -12.53
C ALA A 812 -31.41 10.72 -13.27
N GLU A 813 -31.55 11.98 -12.85
CA GLU A 813 -30.89 13.16 -13.42
C GLU A 813 -29.94 13.83 -12.44
N CYS A 814 -30.23 13.76 -11.14
CA CYS A 814 -29.33 14.26 -10.11
C CYS A 814 -29.38 13.43 -8.84
N ILE A 815 -28.32 13.53 -8.06
CA ILE A 815 -28.15 12.88 -6.76
C ILE A 815 -27.65 13.87 -5.73
N LEU A 816 -28.06 13.64 -4.48
CA LEU A 816 -27.52 14.27 -3.29
C LEU A 816 -27.55 13.24 -2.16
N PHE A 817 -26.52 13.17 -1.34
CA PHE A 817 -26.57 12.30 -0.17
C PHE A 817 -25.87 12.92 1.03
N ASN A 818 -26.16 12.37 2.20
CA ASN A 818 -25.44 12.64 3.44
C ASN A 818 -25.14 11.32 4.16
N GLN A 819 -24.86 11.38 5.46
CA GLN A 819 -24.63 10.17 6.25
C GLN A 819 -25.87 9.26 6.31
N GLU A 820 -27.08 9.83 6.35
CA GLU A 820 -28.33 9.12 6.67
C GLU A 820 -29.09 8.63 5.43
N TYR A 821 -29.08 9.38 4.32
CA TYR A 821 -29.90 9.08 3.15
C TYR A 821 -29.26 9.49 1.81
N LEU A 822 -29.77 8.89 0.73
CA LEU A 822 -29.57 9.28 -0.67
C LEU A 822 -30.89 9.86 -1.21
N ALA A 823 -30.84 11.07 -1.77
CA ALA A 823 -31.91 11.68 -2.54
C ALA A 823 -31.56 11.64 -4.04
N VAL A 824 -32.51 11.23 -4.87
CA VAL A 824 -32.37 11.11 -6.33
C VAL A 824 -33.52 11.84 -7.00
N GLY A 825 -33.22 12.78 -7.89
CA GLY A 825 -34.19 13.46 -8.73
C GLY A 825 -34.26 12.80 -10.10
N ASP A 826 -35.47 12.63 -10.64
CA ASP A 826 -35.68 11.98 -11.93
C ASP A 826 -36.21 12.94 -13.02
N ARG A 827 -36.17 12.48 -14.28
CA ARG A 827 -36.70 13.21 -15.45
C ARG A 827 -38.18 13.54 -15.37
N ASN A 828 -38.92 12.77 -14.58
CA ASN A 828 -40.36 12.94 -14.46
C ASN A 828 -40.71 13.95 -13.37
N GLY A 829 -39.77 14.54 -12.64
CA GLY A 829 -40.11 15.48 -11.58
C GLY A 829 -40.41 14.79 -10.24
N VAL A 830 -39.94 13.56 -10.05
CA VAL A 830 -40.04 12.78 -8.81
C VAL A 830 -38.72 12.88 -8.05
N ILE A 831 -38.81 12.94 -6.73
CA ILE A 831 -37.68 12.69 -5.84
C ILE A 831 -37.88 11.38 -5.12
N HIS A 832 -36.84 10.56 -5.16
CA HIS A 832 -36.69 9.34 -4.40
C HIS A 832 -35.74 9.60 -3.23
N LYS A 833 -36.14 9.24 -2.01
CA LYS A 833 -35.31 9.35 -0.82
C LYS A 833 -35.14 7.97 -0.19
N LEU A 834 -33.89 7.54 -0.07
CA LEU A 834 -33.48 6.22 0.41
C LEU A 834 -32.76 6.39 1.74
N TYR A 835 -33.34 5.91 2.83
CA TYR A 835 -32.77 6.03 4.19
C TYR A 835 -31.98 4.78 4.55
N PHE A 836 -30.84 4.96 5.21
CA PHE A 836 -29.94 3.88 5.63
C PHE A 836 -29.83 3.74 7.16
N ASP A 837 -30.67 4.45 7.93
CA ASP A 837 -30.73 4.37 9.40
C ASP A 837 -31.77 3.33 9.87
N SER A 838 -31.38 2.52 10.85
CA SER A 838 -32.13 1.41 11.44
C SER A 838 -33.17 1.81 12.50
N ASN A 839 -33.24 3.08 12.92
CA ASN A 839 -34.23 3.54 13.90
C ASN A 839 -35.60 3.87 13.29
N VAL A 840 -35.83 3.59 12.01
CA VAL A 840 -37.15 3.75 11.39
C VAL A 840 -37.98 2.48 11.62
N ASN A 841 -38.58 2.41 12.80
CA ASN A 841 -39.91 1.86 13.02
C ASN A 841 -40.74 2.92 13.73
#